data_AF-A0A2A4C135-F1
#
_entry.id   AF-A0A2A4C135-F1
#
_cell.length_a   1.000
_cell.length_b   1.000
_cell.length_c   1.000
_cell.angle_alpha   90.00
_cell.angle_beta   90.00
_cell.angle_gamma   90.00
#
_symmetry.space_group_name_H-M   'P 1'
#
loop_
_entity.id
_entity.type
_entity.pdbx_description
1 polymer ?
#
loop_
_entity_poly.entity_id
_entity_poly.type
_entity_poly.pdbx_seq_one_letter_code
_entity_poly.pdbx_strand_id
1 'polypeptide(L)'
;MSSPSTAQVTGGGAQQADGIELEVAPGEYSTHKPGQDVLSAINGGTLTTRSRTRIFSTGNSSAGAAAWGSKSRVVLRDTEIRTRGSSSTGIDLRNGGSASAERVSIDTDGDYSHGASVDGNNAHLTLSDSVIVTRGKEASGITAILAPGGTIDVSDTLIRTSGLFGTGLSISYGGVRATLTRTDIRTDGDYASVLYLPSSSTVAFSDSYLETAGDYALGVDTREGSVELARTRVITHGKSAHGLYASKEYTDTPVVDATDTFVTTTGARAIGAIARLGGKFSMTRGGITTSGESARGVMSAGTDSVASLVDTSVETHGKEAVALYSSAGGTIDLVRTSARATGDGAHAAAVYGGTLTIDDGLLISERHGAIDASDATIVLKNGTRAIGGNGKLLSVHAESGEPVSLTLDARSHAVGDIVNQPTDDGSPTDAVTDVTLANASTWTGATDVVRSLSLDTNSQWTVTGDSTVGSVSLNDSTIAFDTPAADVPLTPRTLVVTGDYAARNGRLVLHTTLQDDASPTDRLVIDGGRASGDTGIIVKRTGGDGAPTTVGIPIVQTRNGGTTDAAAFKLDAASDGFRQRFGTLSAGGYDYMLARGGQGGQPDDWYLVSAAKPEPPIEPEVTPPPPPPRAAAPEPDAYMANADAASMMAIHTLHQRDDRSLRTSAAGPLDGAVWLRAEGQMTSMSGGNRSVSGNGRLIHAGADLFRFGDGRGGSVRVGAMGMYGSQTNWSTRPLWNPLERRITNATSRGSVAGYNVGLYGTWYGNRDILTGPYVDTWFMYGAYANSVGGSLAADSYRSRTVTGSVETGYSLPFYERGDTRFFVEPEVQLVVSDYRADAHAAPGGRIDGQGATDVLTRVGVRVHGVTAMSAGRELRPFIEANWWHGPGSRSLTLDRNAFSFAVPRDRAAVRIGATGQVSRQFSVSASLGVEGNLSDYSVVKGQLSAKYRW
;
A
#
# COMPACT_ATOMS: atom_id res chain seq x y z
N MET A 1 55.75 -20.11 -73.12
CA MET A 1 55.75 -19.28 -74.36
C MET A 1 54.33 -18.85 -74.62
N SER A 2 54.12 -17.61 -75.03
CA SER A 2 52.81 -17.01 -75.28
C SER A 2 52.18 -17.49 -76.58
N SER A 3 50.90 -17.84 -76.53
CA SER A 3 49.97 -17.87 -77.66
C SER A 3 48.70 -17.11 -77.27
N PRO A 4 48.01 -16.45 -78.21
CA PRO A 4 47.15 -15.30 -77.89
C PRO A 4 45.73 -15.67 -77.47
N SER A 5 45.04 -14.68 -76.92
CA SER A 5 43.60 -14.66 -76.71
C SER A 5 42.81 -15.11 -77.94
N THR A 6 42.03 -16.18 -77.82
CA THR A 6 41.08 -16.62 -78.86
C THR A 6 39.65 -16.36 -78.42
N ALA A 7 38.95 -15.56 -79.24
CA ALA A 7 37.51 -15.32 -79.22
C ALA A 7 36.92 -14.65 -77.95
N GLN A 8 37.18 -13.34 -77.80
CA GLN A 8 36.05 -12.47 -77.42
C GLN A 8 34.96 -12.63 -78.48
N VAL A 9 33.71 -12.88 -78.07
CA VAL A 9 32.57 -12.74 -79.00
C VAL A 9 32.26 -11.24 -79.07
N THR A 10 32.89 -10.56 -80.02
CA THR A 10 32.66 -9.13 -80.33
C THR A 10 31.29 -8.94 -80.99
N GLY A 11 30.24 -8.87 -80.18
CA GLY A 11 28.87 -8.67 -80.68
C GLY A 11 27.74 -8.71 -79.66
N GLY A 12 28.02 -8.52 -78.36
CA GLY A 12 26.97 -8.50 -77.32
C GLY A 12 26.23 -9.83 -77.10
N GLY A 13 26.78 -10.94 -77.59
CA GLY A 13 26.30 -12.29 -77.27
C GLY A 13 26.96 -12.87 -76.02
N ALA A 14 26.53 -14.06 -75.59
CA ALA A 14 27.06 -14.73 -74.41
C ALA A 14 28.59 -14.94 -74.43
N GLN A 15 29.23 -14.85 -73.26
CA GLN A 15 30.67 -15.02 -73.04
C GLN A 15 30.94 -16.18 -72.07
N GLN A 16 32.09 -16.84 -72.22
CA GLN A 16 32.48 -17.99 -71.40
C GLN A 16 33.98 -17.99 -71.07
N ALA A 17 34.30 -18.15 -69.79
CA ALA A 17 35.65 -18.36 -69.27
C ALA A 17 35.82 -19.85 -68.93
N ASP A 18 36.40 -20.63 -69.85
CA ASP A 18 36.66 -22.06 -69.69
C ASP A 18 38.13 -22.29 -69.26
N GLY A 19 38.36 -22.58 -67.98
CA GLY A 19 39.70 -22.82 -67.42
C GLY A 19 40.68 -21.64 -67.48
N ILE A 20 40.21 -20.44 -67.86
CA ILE A 20 41.01 -19.21 -68.05
C ILE A 20 40.48 -18.04 -67.20
N GLU A 21 41.32 -17.02 -67.02
CA GLU A 21 40.84 -15.68 -66.61
C GLU A 21 40.33 -14.92 -67.85
N LEU A 22 39.10 -14.39 -67.78
CA LEU A 22 38.46 -13.60 -68.82
C LEU A 22 37.94 -12.28 -68.23
N GLU A 23 38.50 -11.16 -68.68
CA GLU A 23 37.94 -9.84 -68.39
C GLU A 23 36.97 -9.43 -69.50
N VAL A 24 35.72 -9.19 -69.12
CA VAL A 24 34.64 -8.78 -70.03
C VAL A 24 34.65 -7.26 -70.16
N ALA A 25 34.69 -6.78 -71.41
CA ALA A 25 34.71 -5.36 -71.71
C ALA A 25 33.39 -4.66 -71.29
N PRO A 26 33.39 -3.35 -71.00
CA PRO A 26 32.17 -2.60 -70.76
C PRO A 26 31.24 -2.65 -71.99
N GLY A 27 29.97 -2.97 -71.79
CA GLY A 27 29.03 -3.15 -72.90
C GLY A 27 27.70 -3.78 -72.49
N GLU A 28 26.89 -4.11 -73.49
CA GLU A 28 25.63 -4.84 -73.32
C GLU A 28 25.77 -6.26 -73.88
N TYR A 29 25.38 -7.25 -73.09
CA TYR A 29 25.48 -8.67 -73.38
C TYR A 29 24.12 -9.34 -73.20
N SER A 30 23.75 -10.25 -74.09
CA SER A 30 22.42 -10.86 -74.07
C SER A 30 22.32 -12.29 -74.60
N THR A 31 21.22 -12.95 -74.21
CA THR A 31 20.82 -14.27 -74.71
C THR A 31 19.28 -14.41 -74.74
N HIS A 32 18.80 -15.21 -75.68
CA HIS A 32 17.39 -15.60 -75.79
C HIS A 32 17.20 -17.12 -75.77
N LYS A 33 18.28 -17.90 -75.68
CA LYS A 33 18.19 -19.36 -75.75
C LYS A 33 17.94 -19.94 -74.35
N PRO A 34 16.96 -20.84 -74.19
CA PRO A 34 16.78 -21.57 -72.95
C PRO A 34 18.07 -22.28 -72.51
N GLY A 35 18.41 -22.21 -71.22
CA GLY A 35 19.59 -22.83 -70.63
C GLY A 35 20.96 -22.26 -71.07
N GLN A 36 21.01 -21.18 -71.86
CA GLN A 36 22.28 -20.52 -72.20
C GLN A 36 22.48 -19.27 -71.32
N ASP A 37 23.45 -19.31 -70.43
CA ASP A 37 23.83 -18.16 -69.58
C ASP A 37 24.48 -17.04 -70.41
N VAL A 38 24.34 -15.78 -69.97
CA VAL A 38 24.97 -14.64 -70.67
C VAL A 38 26.46 -14.56 -70.39
N LEU A 39 26.88 -14.64 -69.12
CA LEU A 39 28.29 -14.75 -68.72
C LEU A 39 28.48 -16.06 -67.95
N SER A 40 29.46 -16.88 -68.32
CA SER A 40 29.73 -18.14 -67.61
C SER A 40 31.21 -18.34 -67.29
N ALA A 41 31.51 -18.91 -66.13
CA ALA A 41 32.84 -19.37 -65.75
C ALA A 41 32.77 -20.87 -65.43
N ILE A 42 33.56 -21.69 -66.13
CA ILE A 42 33.53 -23.15 -66.05
C ILE A 42 34.94 -23.73 -65.91
N ASN A 43 35.04 -24.98 -65.43
CA ASN A 43 36.29 -25.74 -65.32
C ASN A 43 37.43 -25.02 -64.57
N GLY A 44 37.10 -24.19 -63.57
CA GLY A 44 38.07 -23.39 -62.81
C GLY A 44 38.43 -22.04 -63.44
N GLY A 45 37.73 -21.61 -64.50
CA GLY A 45 37.86 -20.28 -65.08
C GLY A 45 37.37 -19.18 -64.13
N THR A 46 37.87 -17.95 -64.35
CA THR A 46 37.44 -16.75 -63.62
C THR A 46 36.98 -15.69 -64.61
N LEU A 47 35.71 -15.26 -64.51
CA LEU A 47 35.14 -14.20 -65.35
C LEU A 47 34.99 -12.91 -64.54
N THR A 48 35.49 -11.77 -65.05
CA THR A 48 35.48 -10.48 -64.35
C THR A 48 34.82 -9.36 -65.16
N THR A 49 33.96 -8.56 -64.54
CA THR A 49 33.58 -7.21 -65.01
C THR A 49 34.18 -6.14 -64.08
N ARG A 50 34.80 -5.09 -64.62
CA ARG A 50 35.44 -4.01 -63.83
C ARG A 50 34.77 -2.64 -63.93
N SER A 51 33.70 -2.53 -64.71
CA SER A 51 33.10 -1.27 -65.14
C SER A 51 31.72 -1.54 -65.73
N ARG A 52 30.95 -0.48 -65.99
CA ARG A 52 29.54 -0.55 -66.41
C ARG A 52 29.28 -1.61 -67.49
N THR A 53 28.65 -2.70 -67.08
CA THR A 53 28.25 -3.82 -67.93
C THR A 53 26.76 -4.10 -67.75
N ARG A 54 26.05 -4.37 -68.86
CA ARG A 54 24.64 -4.74 -68.87
C ARG A 54 24.47 -6.16 -69.38
N ILE A 55 23.60 -6.91 -68.73
CA ILE A 55 23.35 -8.32 -68.97
C ILE A 55 21.84 -8.51 -69.10
N PHE A 56 21.37 -9.06 -70.21
CA PHE A 56 19.94 -9.28 -70.48
C PHE A 56 19.65 -10.70 -70.97
N SER A 57 18.87 -11.48 -70.22
CA SER A 57 18.37 -12.77 -70.67
C SER A 57 16.84 -12.83 -70.76
N THR A 58 16.35 -13.42 -71.84
CA THR A 58 14.95 -13.87 -71.95
C THR A 58 14.82 -15.39 -72.06
N GLY A 59 15.91 -16.14 -71.84
CA GLY A 59 15.88 -17.60 -71.84
C GLY A 59 15.22 -18.15 -70.57
N ASN A 60 14.43 -19.21 -70.70
CA ASN A 60 14.04 -20.03 -69.54
C ASN A 60 15.28 -20.78 -69.02
N SER A 61 15.41 -20.91 -67.70
CA SER A 61 16.53 -21.62 -67.06
C SER A 61 17.94 -21.11 -67.41
N SER A 62 18.08 -19.87 -67.86
CA SER A 62 19.37 -19.21 -68.14
C SER A 62 19.75 -18.23 -67.04
N ALA A 63 21.02 -18.16 -66.70
CA ALA A 63 21.56 -17.16 -65.79
C ALA A 63 22.04 -15.87 -66.48
N GLY A 64 22.04 -14.76 -65.75
CA GLY A 64 22.78 -13.55 -66.14
C GLY A 64 24.29 -13.77 -66.04
N ALA A 65 24.76 -14.24 -64.90
CA ALA A 65 26.13 -14.71 -64.70
C ALA A 65 26.15 -16.05 -63.98
N ALA A 66 27.01 -16.99 -64.39
CA ALA A 66 27.10 -18.32 -63.79
C ALA A 66 28.54 -18.75 -63.48
N ALA A 67 28.73 -19.46 -62.36
CA ALA A 67 29.98 -20.15 -62.02
C ALA A 67 29.73 -21.64 -61.80
N TRP A 68 30.28 -22.50 -62.64
CA TRP A 68 30.03 -23.95 -62.59
C TRP A 68 31.29 -24.75 -62.27
N GLY A 69 31.25 -25.48 -61.16
CA GLY A 69 32.31 -26.36 -60.68
C GLY A 69 33.28 -25.69 -59.71
N SER A 70 33.96 -26.51 -58.92
CA SER A 70 34.94 -26.06 -57.93
C SER A 70 36.01 -25.15 -58.55
N LYS A 71 36.32 -24.04 -57.88
CA LYS A 71 37.26 -22.98 -58.31
C LYS A 71 36.78 -22.10 -59.47
N SER A 72 35.67 -22.41 -60.13
CA SER A 72 35.07 -21.48 -61.10
C SER A 72 34.55 -20.25 -60.36
N ARG A 73 34.83 -19.05 -60.89
CA ARG A 73 34.51 -17.79 -60.21
C ARG A 73 33.96 -16.74 -61.16
N VAL A 74 32.95 -16.00 -60.69
CA VAL A 74 32.52 -14.75 -61.32
C VAL A 74 32.83 -13.58 -60.37
N VAL A 75 33.41 -12.51 -60.89
CA VAL A 75 33.64 -11.25 -60.18
C VAL A 75 32.89 -10.14 -60.91
N LEU A 76 31.84 -9.60 -60.28
CA LEU A 76 31.00 -8.57 -60.88
C LEU A 76 31.21 -7.23 -60.20
N ARG A 77 31.45 -6.19 -61.00
CA ARG A 77 31.53 -4.81 -60.51
C ARG A 77 30.75 -3.88 -61.41
N ASP A 78 29.94 -2.99 -60.81
CA ASP A 78 29.17 -1.96 -61.53
C ASP A 78 28.28 -2.56 -62.65
N THR A 79 27.61 -3.67 -62.37
CA THR A 79 26.92 -4.52 -63.37
C THR A 79 25.39 -4.52 -63.19
N GLU A 80 24.65 -4.36 -64.29
CA GLU A 80 23.18 -4.40 -64.35
C GLU A 80 22.73 -5.72 -65.00
N ILE A 81 22.01 -6.58 -64.27
CA ILE A 81 21.51 -7.87 -64.71
C ILE A 81 19.99 -7.84 -64.79
N ARG A 82 19.42 -8.27 -65.92
CA ARG A 82 17.99 -8.46 -66.13
C ARG A 82 17.71 -9.86 -66.66
N THR A 83 16.83 -10.62 -66.02
CA THR A 83 16.34 -11.91 -66.55
C THR A 83 14.82 -11.94 -66.61
N ARG A 84 14.27 -12.56 -67.66
CA ARG A 84 12.82 -12.50 -67.98
C ARG A 84 12.18 -13.87 -68.32
N GLY A 85 12.90 -14.97 -68.07
CA GLY A 85 12.41 -16.33 -68.29
C GLY A 85 12.06 -17.05 -67.00
N SER A 86 11.18 -18.05 -67.07
CA SER A 86 10.88 -18.94 -65.94
C SER A 86 12.14 -19.68 -65.51
N SER A 87 12.31 -19.89 -64.21
CA SER A 87 13.51 -20.50 -63.60
C SER A 87 14.84 -19.82 -63.98
N SER A 88 14.82 -18.54 -64.37
CA SER A 88 16.04 -17.78 -64.68
C SER A 88 16.67 -17.19 -63.42
N THR A 89 17.99 -17.00 -63.44
CA THR A 89 18.75 -16.57 -62.25
C THR A 89 19.61 -15.35 -62.56
N GLY A 90 19.73 -14.39 -61.65
CA GLY A 90 20.69 -13.29 -61.81
C GLY A 90 22.15 -13.77 -61.77
N ILE A 91 22.54 -14.35 -60.64
CA ILE A 91 23.85 -15.01 -60.41
C ILE A 91 23.63 -16.48 -60.01
N ASP A 92 24.17 -17.43 -60.77
CA ASP A 92 23.96 -18.86 -60.54
C ASP A 92 25.28 -19.60 -60.22
N LEU A 93 25.40 -20.14 -59.01
CA LEU A 93 26.58 -20.88 -58.55
C LEU A 93 26.22 -22.36 -58.45
N ARG A 94 26.92 -23.22 -59.18
CA ARG A 94 26.64 -24.66 -59.21
C ARG A 94 27.89 -25.48 -58.92
N ASN A 95 27.75 -26.60 -58.22
CA ASN A 95 28.83 -27.56 -57.93
C ASN A 95 30.08 -26.93 -57.29
N GLY A 96 29.90 -26.03 -56.32
CA GLY A 96 31.02 -25.37 -55.62
C GLY A 96 31.66 -24.20 -56.37
N GLY A 97 30.91 -23.58 -57.29
CA GLY A 97 31.28 -22.30 -57.90
C GLY A 97 31.21 -21.13 -56.90
N SER A 98 31.80 -19.99 -57.27
CA SER A 98 31.83 -18.80 -56.41
C SER A 98 31.51 -17.50 -57.15
N ALA A 99 30.88 -16.55 -56.46
CA ALA A 99 30.73 -15.17 -56.95
C ALA A 99 31.14 -14.13 -55.90
N SER A 100 31.65 -13.02 -56.40
CA SER A 100 31.89 -11.79 -55.62
C SER A 100 31.33 -10.63 -56.43
N ALA A 101 30.33 -9.95 -55.89
CA ALA A 101 29.56 -8.92 -56.59
C ALA A 101 29.49 -7.63 -55.76
N GLU A 102 29.86 -6.50 -56.36
CA GLU A 102 29.90 -5.17 -55.74
C GLU A 102 29.24 -4.14 -56.68
N ARG A 103 28.29 -3.33 -56.20
CA ARG A 103 27.49 -2.41 -57.04
C ARG A 103 26.81 -3.12 -58.21
N VAL A 104 26.09 -4.20 -57.90
CA VAL A 104 25.30 -4.96 -58.87
C VAL A 104 23.81 -4.66 -58.67
N SER A 105 23.10 -4.44 -59.78
CA SER A 105 21.64 -4.37 -59.80
C SER A 105 21.10 -5.60 -60.53
N ILE A 106 20.32 -6.44 -59.86
CA ILE A 106 19.70 -7.64 -60.41
C ILE A 106 18.18 -7.45 -60.45
N ASP A 107 17.57 -7.71 -61.61
CA ASP A 107 16.13 -7.59 -61.85
C ASP A 107 15.61 -8.84 -62.58
N THR A 108 15.04 -9.80 -61.83
CA THR A 108 14.46 -11.04 -62.38
C THR A 108 12.94 -10.97 -62.44
N ASP A 109 12.37 -11.55 -63.49
CA ASP A 109 10.93 -11.62 -63.72
C ASP A 109 10.57 -12.99 -64.32
N GLY A 110 9.72 -13.73 -63.64
CA GLY A 110 9.28 -15.08 -64.01
C GLY A 110 9.14 -15.99 -62.80
N ASP A 111 8.18 -16.91 -62.88
CA ASP A 111 7.99 -17.94 -61.85
C ASP A 111 9.28 -18.77 -61.67
N TYR A 112 9.56 -19.13 -60.42
CA TYR A 112 10.78 -19.83 -60.00
C TYR A 112 12.09 -19.07 -60.32
N SER A 113 12.04 -17.74 -60.59
CA SER A 113 13.25 -16.94 -60.84
C SER A 113 13.93 -16.49 -59.54
N HIS A 114 15.26 -16.45 -59.54
CA HIS A 114 16.04 -16.12 -58.33
C HIS A 114 17.11 -15.05 -58.59
N GLY A 115 17.30 -14.11 -57.66
CA GLY A 115 18.30 -13.06 -57.81
C GLY A 115 19.72 -13.63 -57.78
N ALA A 116 20.00 -14.47 -56.79
CA ALA A 116 21.13 -15.38 -56.79
C ALA A 116 20.72 -16.81 -56.39
N SER A 117 21.40 -17.80 -56.94
CA SER A 117 21.26 -19.23 -56.62
C SER A 117 22.61 -19.81 -56.20
N VAL A 118 22.61 -20.59 -55.11
CA VAL A 118 23.79 -21.21 -54.52
C VAL A 118 23.55 -22.72 -54.37
N ASP A 119 24.14 -23.50 -55.28
CA ASP A 119 23.98 -24.95 -55.40
C ASP A 119 25.35 -25.69 -55.33
N GLY A 120 25.35 -26.79 -54.59
CA GLY A 120 26.47 -27.71 -54.47
C GLY A 120 27.51 -27.36 -53.39
N ASN A 121 28.26 -28.39 -53.00
CA ASN A 121 29.16 -28.39 -51.85
C ASN A 121 30.16 -27.21 -51.88
N ASN A 122 30.24 -26.47 -50.77
CA ASN A 122 31.17 -25.34 -50.57
C ASN A 122 31.06 -24.18 -51.59
N ALA A 123 29.90 -23.98 -52.22
CA ALA A 123 29.65 -22.79 -53.04
C ALA A 123 29.68 -21.51 -52.17
N HIS A 124 30.18 -20.40 -52.72
CA HIS A 124 30.39 -19.15 -51.96
C HIS A 124 29.89 -17.91 -52.71
N LEU A 125 29.00 -17.15 -52.08
CA LEU A 125 28.47 -15.89 -52.60
C LEU A 125 28.87 -14.73 -51.68
N THR A 126 29.63 -13.77 -52.19
CA THR A 126 29.80 -12.45 -51.58
C THR A 126 29.02 -11.40 -52.37
N LEU A 127 28.20 -10.59 -51.71
CA LEU A 127 27.43 -9.51 -52.33
C LEU A 127 27.51 -8.22 -51.47
N SER A 128 27.84 -7.08 -52.08
CA SER A 128 27.90 -5.79 -51.37
C SER A 128 27.40 -4.60 -52.19
N ASP A 129 26.89 -3.57 -51.52
CA ASP A 129 26.48 -2.28 -52.12
C ASP A 129 25.54 -2.47 -53.33
N SER A 130 24.56 -3.37 -53.21
CA SER A 130 23.84 -3.95 -54.34
C SER A 130 22.31 -3.91 -54.19
N VAL A 131 21.60 -4.17 -55.29
CA VAL A 131 20.14 -4.25 -55.32
C VAL A 131 19.70 -5.52 -56.04
N ILE A 132 18.82 -6.29 -55.41
CA ILE A 132 18.11 -7.42 -56.02
C ILE A 132 16.62 -7.09 -56.04
N VAL A 133 15.97 -7.25 -57.20
CA VAL A 133 14.52 -7.25 -57.36
C VAL A 133 14.12 -8.53 -58.08
N THR A 134 13.21 -9.31 -57.52
CA THR A 134 12.70 -10.55 -58.10
C THR A 134 11.18 -10.59 -58.10
N ARG A 135 10.59 -11.09 -59.19
CA ARG A 135 9.13 -11.13 -59.37
C ARG A 135 8.69 -12.47 -59.96
N GLY A 136 7.70 -13.11 -59.36
CA GLY A 136 7.14 -14.38 -59.81
C GLY A 136 6.72 -15.29 -58.65
N LYS A 137 5.91 -16.31 -58.93
CA LYS A 137 5.57 -17.35 -57.95
C LYS A 137 6.83 -18.13 -57.58
N GLU A 138 7.01 -18.41 -56.28
CA GLU A 138 8.17 -19.14 -55.73
C GLU A 138 9.53 -18.52 -56.13
N ALA A 139 9.55 -17.21 -56.40
CA ALA A 139 10.77 -16.46 -56.66
C ALA A 139 11.55 -16.20 -55.36
N SER A 140 12.89 -16.05 -55.45
CA SER A 140 13.73 -15.73 -54.28
C SER A 140 14.70 -14.58 -54.56
N GLY A 141 14.95 -13.73 -53.57
CA GLY A 141 16.07 -12.77 -53.65
C GLY A 141 17.41 -13.52 -53.74
N ILE A 142 17.66 -14.40 -52.76
CA ILE A 142 18.76 -15.36 -52.76
C ILE A 142 18.19 -16.73 -52.39
N THR A 143 18.56 -17.78 -53.12
CA THR A 143 18.24 -19.17 -52.79
C THR A 143 19.51 -20.00 -52.62
N ALA A 144 19.51 -20.92 -51.67
CA ALA A 144 20.55 -21.92 -51.47
C ALA A 144 19.89 -23.30 -51.35
N ILE A 145 20.33 -24.25 -52.18
CA ILE A 145 19.74 -25.58 -52.27
C ILE A 145 20.88 -26.60 -52.37
N LEU A 146 20.87 -27.63 -51.52
CA LEU A 146 21.84 -28.74 -51.56
C LEU A 146 23.31 -28.26 -51.52
N ALA A 147 23.61 -27.27 -50.68
CA ALA A 147 24.91 -26.60 -50.62
C ALA A 147 25.67 -26.84 -49.31
N PRO A 148 26.03 -28.10 -48.94
CA PRO A 148 26.74 -28.41 -47.70
C PRO A 148 28.07 -27.67 -47.60
N GLY A 149 28.25 -26.93 -46.50
CA GLY A 149 29.41 -26.07 -46.27
C GLY A 149 29.38 -24.76 -47.07
N GLY A 150 28.29 -24.46 -47.78
CA GLY A 150 28.09 -23.23 -48.53
C GLY A 150 28.06 -21.99 -47.64
N THR A 151 28.46 -20.86 -48.19
CA THR A 151 28.59 -19.58 -47.47
C THR A 151 28.02 -18.41 -48.28
N ILE A 152 27.24 -17.55 -47.60
CA ILE A 152 26.53 -16.42 -48.22
C ILE A 152 26.78 -15.18 -47.36
N ASP A 153 27.62 -14.27 -47.83
CA ASP A 153 27.97 -13.05 -47.11
C ASP A 153 27.43 -11.82 -47.88
N VAL A 154 26.43 -11.17 -47.31
CA VAL A 154 25.71 -10.04 -47.92
C VAL A 154 25.85 -8.79 -47.05
N SER A 155 26.19 -7.66 -47.66
CA SER A 155 26.33 -6.38 -46.96
C SER A 155 25.74 -5.21 -47.73
N ASP A 156 25.20 -4.20 -47.04
CA ASP A 156 24.77 -2.93 -47.63
C ASP A 156 23.87 -3.12 -48.88
N THR A 157 22.92 -4.06 -48.82
CA THR A 157 22.20 -4.57 -49.99
C THR A 157 20.69 -4.52 -49.76
N LEU A 158 19.96 -4.03 -50.76
CA LEU A 158 18.50 -4.04 -50.83
C LEU A 158 18.03 -5.29 -51.60
N ILE A 159 17.14 -6.08 -51.02
CA ILE A 159 16.50 -7.23 -51.66
C ILE A 159 14.99 -7.00 -51.65
N ARG A 160 14.34 -7.10 -52.81
CA ARG A 160 12.88 -7.00 -52.95
C ARG A 160 12.33 -8.17 -53.74
N THR A 161 11.51 -9.01 -53.11
CA THR A 161 10.84 -10.13 -53.78
C THR A 161 9.33 -9.90 -53.81
N SER A 162 8.65 -10.21 -54.91
CA SER A 162 7.18 -10.22 -54.93
C SER A 162 6.56 -11.38 -55.70
N GLY A 163 5.57 -12.03 -55.11
CA GLY A 163 4.82 -13.14 -55.67
C GLY A 163 4.37 -14.14 -54.60
N LEU A 164 3.43 -15.02 -54.95
CA LEU A 164 2.96 -16.11 -54.10
C LEU A 164 4.14 -17.02 -53.71
N PHE A 165 4.31 -17.30 -52.42
CA PHE A 165 5.49 -18.00 -51.86
C PHE A 165 6.85 -17.32 -52.15
N GLY A 166 6.85 -16.00 -52.39
CA GLY A 166 8.08 -15.24 -52.65
C GLY A 166 8.99 -15.17 -51.42
N THR A 167 10.30 -15.39 -51.58
CA THR A 167 11.26 -15.39 -50.47
C THR A 167 12.35 -14.33 -50.60
N GLY A 168 12.78 -13.75 -49.48
CA GLY A 168 13.94 -12.85 -49.45
C GLY A 168 15.23 -13.65 -49.54
N LEU A 169 15.39 -14.56 -48.58
CA LEU A 169 16.42 -15.59 -48.49
C LEU A 169 15.75 -16.94 -48.24
N SER A 170 16.03 -17.94 -49.08
CA SER A 170 15.61 -19.32 -48.91
C SER A 170 16.84 -20.22 -48.78
N ILE A 171 16.95 -21.00 -47.71
CA ILE A 171 18.09 -21.91 -47.50
C ILE A 171 17.57 -23.30 -47.15
N SER A 172 17.65 -24.22 -48.11
CA SER A 172 17.17 -25.60 -48.01
C SER A 172 18.32 -26.60 -48.19
N TYR A 173 18.37 -27.62 -47.35
CA TYR A 173 19.30 -28.75 -47.40
C TYR A 173 20.80 -28.38 -47.33
N GLY A 174 21.35 -28.50 -46.11
CA GLY A 174 22.77 -28.75 -45.89
C GLY A 174 23.60 -27.59 -45.34
N GLY A 175 23.54 -27.35 -44.03
CA GLY A 175 24.63 -26.72 -43.26
C GLY A 175 25.22 -25.42 -43.80
N VAL A 176 24.41 -24.59 -44.47
CA VAL A 176 24.84 -23.30 -45.04
C VAL A 176 25.03 -22.31 -43.89
N ARG A 177 26.04 -21.43 -44.02
CA ARG A 177 26.20 -20.26 -43.16
C ARG A 177 25.95 -18.99 -43.95
N ALA A 178 24.98 -18.18 -43.51
CA ALA A 178 24.68 -16.91 -44.14
C ALA A 178 24.86 -15.74 -43.15
N THR A 179 25.60 -14.72 -43.56
CA THR A 179 25.83 -13.48 -42.81
C THR A 179 25.24 -12.32 -43.59
N LEU A 180 24.30 -11.57 -43.00
CA LEU A 180 23.62 -10.46 -43.65
C LEU A 180 23.72 -9.21 -42.78
N THR A 181 24.42 -8.19 -43.26
CA THR A 181 24.78 -7.01 -42.46
C THR A 181 24.35 -5.72 -43.15
N ARG A 182 23.57 -4.86 -42.47
CA ARG A 182 22.96 -3.66 -43.07
C ARG A 182 22.18 -3.99 -44.35
N THR A 183 21.41 -5.07 -44.30
CA THR A 183 20.54 -5.50 -45.40
C THR A 183 19.12 -5.00 -45.19
N ASP A 184 18.49 -4.58 -46.27
CA ASP A 184 17.07 -4.22 -46.31
C ASP A 184 16.36 -5.26 -47.18
N ILE A 185 15.56 -6.14 -46.59
CA ILE A 185 14.87 -7.22 -47.29
C ILE A 185 13.37 -7.03 -47.15
N ARG A 186 12.70 -6.84 -48.29
CA ARG A 186 11.23 -6.71 -48.38
C ARG A 186 10.63 -7.82 -49.23
N THR A 187 9.61 -8.49 -48.73
CA THR A 187 8.83 -9.48 -49.51
C THR A 187 7.34 -9.14 -49.55
N ASP A 188 6.68 -9.42 -50.68
CA ASP A 188 5.27 -9.08 -50.93
C ASP A 188 4.54 -10.23 -51.64
N GLY A 189 3.48 -10.74 -51.03
CA GLY A 189 2.66 -11.84 -51.56
C GLY A 189 2.23 -12.83 -50.47
N ASP A 190 1.12 -13.53 -50.71
CA ASP A 190 0.63 -14.54 -49.75
C ASP A 190 1.67 -15.67 -49.58
N TYR A 191 1.82 -16.14 -48.34
CA TYR A 191 2.85 -17.10 -47.92
C TYR A 191 4.30 -16.67 -48.22
N ALA A 192 4.57 -15.37 -48.44
CA ALA A 192 5.92 -14.85 -48.61
C ALA A 192 6.71 -14.85 -47.30
N SER A 193 8.03 -15.05 -47.37
CA SER A 193 8.90 -15.02 -46.18
C SER A 193 10.18 -14.22 -46.41
N VAL A 194 10.60 -13.39 -45.44
CA VAL A 194 11.92 -12.73 -45.56
C VAL A 194 13.06 -13.76 -45.42
N LEU A 195 13.00 -14.63 -44.41
CA LEU A 195 13.82 -15.85 -44.34
C LEU A 195 12.94 -17.09 -44.32
N TYR A 196 13.28 -18.07 -45.15
CA TYR A 196 12.78 -19.45 -45.08
C TYR A 196 13.95 -20.43 -44.87
N LEU A 197 13.97 -21.09 -43.69
CA LEU A 197 15.06 -21.95 -43.21
C LEU A 197 14.52 -23.32 -42.73
N PRO A 198 14.05 -24.19 -43.66
CA PRO A 198 13.51 -25.50 -43.31
C PRO A 198 14.54 -26.50 -42.79
N SER A 199 15.84 -26.29 -43.03
CA SER A 199 16.91 -27.26 -42.71
C SER A 199 17.94 -26.71 -41.73
N SER A 200 18.69 -27.62 -41.10
CA SER A 200 19.87 -27.36 -40.25
C SER A 200 20.92 -26.51 -40.96
N SER A 201 20.80 -25.19 -40.79
CA SER A 201 21.68 -24.14 -41.34
C SER A 201 21.63 -22.92 -40.42
N THR A 202 22.60 -22.02 -40.53
CA THR A 202 22.76 -20.88 -39.61
C THR A 202 22.71 -19.55 -40.36
N VAL A 203 21.85 -18.63 -39.92
CA VAL A 203 21.70 -17.30 -40.53
C VAL A 203 21.86 -16.21 -39.48
N ALA A 204 22.76 -15.26 -39.70
CA ALA A 204 22.97 -14.11 -38.82
C ALA A 204 22.60 -12.80 -39.54
N PHE A 205 21.72 -12.01 -38.93
CA PHE A 205 21.40 -10.65 -39.36
C PHE A 205 21.96 -9.61 -38.38
N SER A 206 22.59 -8.56 -38.90
CA SER A 206 23.05 -7.45 -38.06
C SER A 206 22.78 -6.08 -38.69
N ASP A 207 22.20 -5.17 -37.89
CA ASP A 207 21.84 -3.80 -38.33
C ASP A 207 20.89 -3.79 -39.55
N SER A 208 20.02 -4.81 -39.66
CA SER A 208 19.18 -5.06 -40.84
C SER A 208 17.70 -4.70 -40.64
N TYR A 209 17.00 -4.55 -41.76
CA TYR A 209 15.57 -4.29 -41.84
C TYR A 209 14.89 -5.40 -42.65
N LEU A 210 13.94 -6.11 -42.04
CA LEU A 210 13.24 -7.27 -42.58
C LEU A 210 11.73 -6.96 -42.59
N GLU A 211 11.09 -6.93 -43.75
CA GLU A 211 9.66 -6.60 -43.89
C GLU A 211 8.96 -7.59 -44.83
N THR A 212 7.80 -8.12 -44.43
CA THR A 212 6.96 -8.93 -45.32
C THR A 212 5.49 -8.50 -45.29
N ALA A 213 4.82 -8.60 -46.44
CA ALA A 213 3.39 -8.33 -46.59
C ALA A 213 2.68 -9.46 -47.36
N GLY A 214 1.52 -9.90 -46.87
CA GLY A 214 0.71 -10.96 -47.46
C GLY A 214 0.01 -11.81 -46.39
N ASP A 215 -1.08 -12.48 -46.74
CA ASP A 215 -1.71 -13.42 -45.81
C ASP A 215 -0.79 -14.63 -45.60
N TYR A 216 -0.67 -15.08 -44.35
CA TYR A 216 0.25 -16.13 -43.90
C TYR A 216 1.76 -15.84 -44.12
N ALA A 217 2.14 -14.57 -44.33
CA ALA A 217 3.53 -14.17 -44.54
C ALA A 217 4.39 -14.24 -43.26
N LEU A 218 5.66 -14.61 -43.37
CA LEU A 218 6.57 -14.82 -42.22
C LEU A 218 7.82 -13.92 -42.29
N GLY A 219 8.19 -13.28 -41.18
CA GLY A 219 9.46 -12.55 -41.13
C GLY A 219 10.64 -13.51 -41.16
N VAL A 220 10.79 -14.28 -40.09
CA VAL A 220 11.84 -15.28 -39.90
C VAL A 220 11.18 -16.64 -39.68
N ASP A 221 11.29 -17.54 -40.65
CA ASP A 221 10.80 -18.92 -40.55
C ASP A 221 11.95 -19.92 -40.43
N THR A 222 12.04 -20.62 -39.29
CA THR A 222 13.00 -21.71 -39.07
C THR A 222 12.33 -22.98 -38.54
N ARG A 223 12.63 -24.11 -39.17
CA ARG A 223 12.09 -25.44 -38.82
C ARG A 223 13.11 -26.43 -38.23
N GLU A 224 14.39 -26.20 -38.53
CA GLU A 224 15.52 -27.01 -38.06
C GLU A 224 16.81 -26.17 -37.87
N GLY A 225 16.85 -24.94 -38.38
CA GLY A 225 18.03 -24.08 -38.34
C GLY A 225 18.12 -23.11 -37.15
N SER A 226 19.24 -22.41 -37.05
CA SER A 226 19.49 -21.38 -36.05
C SER A 226 19.57 -20.00 -36.71
N VAL A 227 18.90 -19.01 -36.11
CA VAL A 227 18.88 -17.62 -36.58
C VAL A 227 19.32 -16.68 -35.47
N GLU A 228 20.35 -15.88 -35.73
CA GLU A 228 20.80 -14.79 -34.85
C GLU A 228 20.33 -13.44 -35.43
N LEU A 229 19.70 -12.60 -34.60
CA LEU A 229 19.27 -11.25 -34.97
C LEU A 229 19.91 -10.23 -34.03
N ALA A 230 20.72 -9.31 -34.55
CA ALA A 230 21.32 -8.23 -33.78
C ALA A 230 20.90 -6.85 -34.33
N ARG A 231 20.37 -5.96 -33.49
CA ARG A 231 19.95 -4.59 -33.88
C ARG A 231 19.07 -4.56 -35.13
N THR A 232 18.17 -5.54 -35.24
CA THR A 232 17.38 -5.79 -36.45
C THR A 232 15.93 -5.38 -36.24
N ARG A 233 15.26 -4.90 -37.29
CA ARG A 233 13.81 -4.63 -37.27
C ARG A 233 13.09 -5.66 -38.14
N VAL A 234 12.08 -6.32 -37.58
CA VAL A 234 11.23 -7.31 -38.28
C VAL A 234 9.80 -6.78 -38.33
N ILE A 235 9.22 -6.65 -39.51
CA ILE A 235 7.86 -6.15 -39.71
C ILE A 235 7.06 -7.14 -40.55
N THR A 236 5.82 -7.46 -40.14
CA THR A 236 4.92 -8.31 -40.92
C THR A 236 3.51 -7.75 -41.02
N HIS A 237 2.91 -7.85 -42.21
CA HIS A 237 1.59 -7.31 -42.53
C HIS A 237 0.72 -8.37 -43.21
N GLY A 238 -0.46 -8.67 -42.66
CA GLY A 238 -1.42 -9.61 -43.25
C GLY A 238 -2.09 -10.50 -42.22
N LYS A 239 -3.17 -11.18 -42.61
CA LYS A 239 -3.87 -12.13 -41.74
C LYS A 239 -2.96 -13.32 -41.47
N SER A 240 -2.85 -13.72 -40.20
CA SER A 240 -1.92 -14.77 -39.77
C SER A 240 -0.46 -14.53 -40.19
N ALA A 241 -0.05 -13.28 -40.40
CA ALA A 241 1.36 -12.96 -40.63
C ALA A 241 2.15 -13.01 -39.31
N HIS A 242 3.31 -13.65 -39.28
CA HIS A 242 4.07 -13.89 -38.05
C HIS A 242 5.51 -13.38 -38.12
N GLY A 243 5.99 -12.73 -37.07
CA GLY A 243 7.31 -12.10 -37.02
C GLY A 243 8.46 -13.11 -36.97
N LEU A 244 8.62 -13.77 -35.83
CA LEU A 244 9.63 -14.79 -35.58
C LEU A 244 8.95 -16.15 -35.38
N TYR A 245 9.39 -17.18 -36.10
CA TYR A 245 8.72 -18.47 -36.17
C TYR A 245 9.72 -19.62 -36.03
N ALA A 246 9.81 -20.18 -34.81
CA ALA A 246 10.59 -21.37 -34.51
C ALA A 246 9.65 -22.56 -34.27
N SER A 247 9.58 -23.48 -35.24
CA SER A 247 8.66 -24.63 -35.22
C SER A 247 9.38 -25.92 -35.52
N LYS A 248 9.57 -26.78 -34.52
CA LYS A 248 10.27 -28.04 -34.72
C LYS A 248 9.41 -29.02 -35.54
N GLU A 249 9.73 -29.13 -36.82
CA GLU A 249 9.06 -30.04 -37.77
C GLU A 249 10.01 -31.13 -38.30
N TYR A 250 11.28 -31.06 -37.90
CA TYR A 250 12.33 -32.03 -38.23
C TYR A 250 13.10 -32.48 -36.96
N THR A 251 14.32 -32.99 -37.10
CA THR A 251 15.02 -33.70 -36.02
C THR A 251 15.66 -32.74 -35.01
N ASP A 252 16.38 -31.74 -35.50
CA ASP A 252 17.05 -30.76 -34.65
C ASP A 252 16.05 -29.71 -34.12
N THR A 253 16.47 -28.96 -33.11
CA THR A 253 15.64 -27.91 -32.51
C THR A 253 15.92 -26.57 -33.20
N PRO A 254 14.92 -25.95 -33.86
CA PRO A 254 15.07 -24.61 -34.40
C PRO A 254 15.19 -23.59 -33.27
N VAL A 255 16.10 -22.64 -33.45
CA VAL A 255 16.40 -21.57 -32.48
C VAL A 255 16.38 -20.22 -33.16
N VAL A 256 15.73 -19.24 -32.55
CA VAL A 256 15.87 -17.81 -32.90
C VAL A 256 16.38 -17.06 -31.67
N ASP A 257 17.57 -16.49 -31.77
CA ASP A 257 18.21 -15.68 -30.73
C ASP A 257 18.28 -14.22 -31.17
N ALA A 258 17.61 -13.34 -30.44
CA ALA A 258 17.43 -11.93 -30.81
C ALA A 258 18.02 -10.98 -29.76
N THR A 259 18.84 -10.02 -30.19
CA THR A 259 19.41 -8.96 -29.34
C THR A 259 19.14 -7.58 -29.95
N ASP A 260 18.69 -6.63 -29.12
CA ASP A 260 18.35 -5.26 -29.55
C ASP A 260 17.37 -5.21 -30.74
N THR A 261 16.45 -6.18 -30.80
CA THR A 261 15.63 -6.44 -32.00
C THR A 261 14.17 -6.05 -31.77
N PHE A 262 13.57 -5.40 -32.76
CA PHE A 262 12.18 -4.91 -32.69
C PHE A 262 11.30 -5.65 -33.69
N VAL A 263 10.25 -6.30 -33.19
CA VAL A 263 9.26 -7.02 -34.01
C VAL A 263 7.94 -6.26 -34.01
N THR A 264 7.38 -6.02 -35.19
CA THR A 264 6.06 -5.40 -35.37
C THR A 264 5.19 -6.25 -36.27
N THR A 265 4.01 -6.67 -35.82
CA THR A 265 3.09 -7.46 -36.67
C THR A 265 1.69 -6.85 -36.71
N THR A 266 1.05 -6.87 -37.89
CA THR A 266 -0.28 -6.27 -38.09
C THR A 266 -1.18 -7.20 -38.89
N GLY A 267 -2.30 -7.60 -38.32
CA GLY A 267 -3.35 -8.39 -38.97
C GLY A 267 -4.07 -9.32 -38.00
N ALA A 268 -5.28 -9.75 -38.37
CA ALA A 268 -6.01 -10.70 -37.53
C ALA A 268 -5.22 -12.02 -37.39
N ARG A 269 -5.11 -12.53 -36.16
CA ARG A 269 -4.31 -13.72 -35.79
C ARG A 269 -2.80 -13.60 -36.09
N ALA A 270 -2.28 -12.38 -36.30
CA ALA A 270 -0.85 -12.14 -36.40
C ALA A 270 -0.15 -12.44 -35.05
N ILE A 271 1.11 -12.90 -35.09
CA ILE A 271 1.86 -13.24 -33.87
C ILE A 271 3.29 -12.71 -33.95
N GLY A 272 3.78 -12.09 -32.88
CA GLY A 272 5.10 -11.48 -32.83
C GLY A 272 6.22 -12.52 -32.87
N ALA A 273 6.26 -13.40 -31.87
CA ALA A 273 7.21 -14.51 -31.80
C ALA A 273 6.50 -15.82 -31.43
N ILE A 274 6.88 -16.91 -32.10
CA ILE A 274 6.35 -18.27 -31.90
C ILE A 274 7.51 -19.23 -31.63
N ALA A 275 7.40 -19.95 -30.51
CA ALA A 275 8.11 -21.20 -30.24
C ALA A 275 7.07 -22.33 -30.21
N ARG A 276 7.18 -23.35 -31.07
CA ARG A 276 6.24 -24.48 -31.06
C ARG A 276 6.87 -25.83 -31.36
N LEU A 277 6.20 -26.89 -30.88
CA LEU A 277 6.54 -28.30 -31.07
C LEU A 277 7.95 -28.69 -30.57
N GLY A 278 8.56 -27.89 -29.68
CA GLY A 278 9.93 -28.04 -29.22
C GLY A 278 10.93 -27.04 -29.83
N GLY A 279 10.46 -26.07 -30.61
CA GLY A 279 11.23 -24.92 -31.08
C GLY A 279 11.53 -23.93 -29.95
N LYS A 280 12.59 -23.11 -30.11
CA LYS A 280 13.05 -22.19 -29.06
C LYS A 280 13.27 -20.77 -29.58
N PHE A 281 12.93 -19.81 -28.73
CA PHE A 281 13.09 -18.38 -29.00
C PHE A 281 13.69 -17.69 -27.78
N SER A 282 14.73 -16.89 -27.97
CA SER A 282 15.27 -16.00 -26.95
C SER A 282 15.32 -14.54 -27.44
N MET A 283 15.06 -13.59 -26.54
CA MET A 283 15.21 -12.15 -26.83
C MET A 283 15.83 -11.41 -25.65
N THR A 284 16.89 -10.64 -25.91
CA THR A 284 17.56 -9.77 -24.94
C THR A 284 17.57 -8.34 -25.45
N ARG A 285 16.78 -7.47 -24.79
CA ARG A 285 16.48 -6.08 -25.20
C ARG A 285 15.74 -5.98 -26.54
N GLY A 286 14.97 -4.90 -26.67
CA GLY A 286 14.13 -4.62 -27.84
C GLY A 286 12.65 -4.64 -27.45
N GLY A 287 11.79 -5.08 -28.38
CA GLY A 287 10.36 -5.13 -28.11
C GLY A 287 9.54 -5.80 -29.21
N ILE A 288 8.36 -6.30 -28.82
CA ILE A 288 7.40 -6.95 -29.70
C ILE A 288 6.08 -6.17 -29.62
N THR A 289 5.62 -5.62 -30.73
CA THR A 289 4.31 -4.94 -30.83
C THR A 289 3.43 -5.66 -31.84
N THR A 290 2.24 -6.11 -31.46
CA THR A 290 1.32 -6.79 -32.38
C THR A 290 -0.08 -6.19 -32.37
N SER A 291 -0.74 -6.19 -33.52
CA SER A 291 -2.04 -5.55 -33.68
C SER A 291 -3.00 -6.33 -34.59
N GLY A 292 -4.24 -6.51 -34.15
CA GLY A 292 -5.28 -7.22 -34.88
C GLY A 292 -6.19 -8.06 -33.97
N GLU A 293 -7.34 -8.48 -34.49
CA GLU A 293 -8.24 -9.39 -33.76
C GLU A 293 -7.56 -10.74 -33.52
N SER A 294 -7.63 -11.24 -32.29
CA SER A 294 -6.96 -12.45 -31.81
C SER A 294 -5.43 -12.48 -32.06
N ALA A 295 -4.79 -11.31 -32.21
CA ALA A 295 -3.34 -11.21 -32.37
C ALA A 295 -2.61 -11.58 -31.06
N ARG A 296 -1.39 -12.14 -31.16
CA ARG A 296 -0.60 -12.55 -29.98
C ARG A 296 0.78 -11.91 -29.97
N GLY A 297 1.33 -11.62 -28.79
CA GLY A 297 2.67 -11.07 -28.66
C GLY A 297 3.71 -12.18 -28.80
N VAL A 298 3.80 -13.02 -27.77
CA VAL A 298 4.63 -14.22 -27.70
C VAL A 298 3.74 -15.45 -27.56
N MET A 299 4.06 -16.52 -28.30
CA MET A 299 3.41 -17.82 -28.18
C MET A 299 4.42 -18.94 -27.96
N SER A 300 4.20 -19.75 -26.92
CA SER A 300 4.95 -20.99 -26.65
C SER A 300 3.95 -22.15 -26.58
N ALA A 301 4.08 -23.16 -27.47
CA ALA A 301 3.04 -24.18 -27.63
C ALA A 301 3.57 -25.58 -28.00
N GLY A 302 3.30 -26.56 -27.14
CA GLY A 302 3.79 -27.93 -27.28
C GLY A 302 5.00 -28.19 -26.37
N THR A 303 5.18 -29.45 -25.94
CA THR A 303 6.30 -29.91 -25.11
C THR A 303 7.66 -29.41 -25.63
N ASP A 304 8.55 -29.09 -24.70
CA ASP A 304 9.91 -28.55 -24.93
C ASP A 304 9.97 -27.18 -25.65
N SER A 305 8.82 -26.55 -25.95
CA SER A 305 8.79 -25.21 -26.54
C SER A 305 9.10 -24.16 -25.48
N VAL A 306 10.06 -23.27 -25.76
CA VAL A 306 10.52 -22.26 -24.81
C VAL A 306 10.62 -20.90 -25.49
N ALA A 307 9.99 -19.89 -24.87
CA ALA A 307 10.19 -18.49 -25.19
C ALA A 307 10.76 -17.75 -23.98
N SER A 308 11.98 -17.23 -24.08
CA SER A 308 12.67 -16.53 -23.00
C SER A 308 12.94 -15.06 -23.38
N LEU A 309 12.49 -14.10 -22.56
CA LEU A 309 12.67 -12.68 -22.84
C LEU A 309 13.27 -11.93 -21.65
N VAL A 310 14.28 -11.10 -21.92
CA VAL A 310 15.06 -10.37 -20.92
C VAL A 310 15.13 -8.89 -21.30
N ASP A 311 14.86 -7.99 -20.34
CA ASP A 311 14.94 -6.52 -20.53
C ASP A 311 14.12 -6.00 -21.74
N THR A 312 12.91 -6.55 -21.96
CA THR A 312 12.11 -6.38 -23.19
C THR A 312 10.69 -5.84 -22.92
N SER A 313 9.97 -5.40 -23.95
CA SER A 313 8.53 -5.11 -23.89
C SER A 313 7.72 -5.97 -24.88
N VAL A 314 6.50 -6.33 -24.51
CA VAL A 314 5.51 -7.03 -25.34
C VAL A 314 4.19 -6.28 -25.26
N GLU A 315 3.75 -5.68 -26.36
CA GLU A 315 2.52 -4.89 -26.44
C GLU A 315 1.57 -5.47 -27.49
N THR A 316 0.30 -5.65 -27.13
CA THR A 316 -0.72 -6.18 -28.04
C THR A 316 -1.98 -5.33 -28.09
N HIS A 317 -2.54 -5.19 -29.29
CA HIS A 317 -3.65 -4.29 -29.58
C HIS A 317 -4.73 -4.99 -30.43
N GLY A 318 -5.92 -5.23 -29.86
CA GLY A 318 -7.05 -5.76 -30.62
C GLY A 318 -8.07 -6.48 -29.77
N LYS A 319 -9.24 -6.76 -30.36
CA LYS A 319 -10.23 -7.65 -29.74
C LYS A 319 -9.62 -9.05 -29.55
N GLU A 320 -9.78 -9.63 -28.37
CA GLU A 320 -9.24 -10.95 -28.00
C GLU A 320 -7.71 -11.09 -28.17
N ALA A 321 -6.98 -9.98 -28.20
CA ALA A 321 -5.52 -10.00 -28.30
C ALA A 321 -4.87 -10.50 -27.00
N VAL A 322 -3.77 -11.25 -27.08
CA VAL A 322 -3.09 -11.82 -25.90
C VAL A 322 -1.59 -11.53 -25.94
N ALA A 323 -1.03 -10.88 -24.92
CA ALA A 323 0.41 -10.57 -24.93
C ALA A 323 1.29 -11.83 -24.79
N LEU A 324 0.95 -12.75 -23.88
CA LEU A 324 1.68 -13.99 -23.63
C LEU A 324 0.75 -15.21 -23.76
N TYR A 325 1.03 -16.13 -24.67
CA TYR A 325 0.23 -17.34 -24.85
C TYR A 325 1.06 -18.60 -24.65
N SER A 326 0.81 -19.33 -23.55
CA SER A 326 1.52 -20.57 -23.21
C SER A 326 0.54 -21.75 -23.27
N SER A 327 0.93 -22.89 -23.86
CA SER A 327 0.04 -24.05 -23.94
C SER A 327 0.69 -25.41 -24.18
N ALA A 328 0.02 -26.47 -23.78
CA ALA A 328 0.33 -27.88 -24.10
C ALA A 328 1.80 -28.28 -23.86
N GLY A 329 2.35 -27.95 -22.69
CA GLY A 329 3.75 -28.18 -22.30
C GLY A 329 4.72 -27.05 -22.69
N GLY A 330 4.22 -25.97 -23.29
CA GLY A 330 5.02 -24.77 -23.58
C GLY A 330 5.37 -23.97 -22.33
N THR A 331 6.52 -23.30 -22.39
CA THR A 331 7.03 -22.41 -21.33
C THR A 331 7.30 -21.01 -21.86
N ILE A 332 6.90 -20.00 -21.09
CA ILE A 332 7.30 -18.59 -21.28
C ILE A 332 8.03 -18.13 -20.02
N ASP A 333 9.28 -17.69 -20.15
CA ASP A 333 10.10 -17.15 -19.07
C ASP A 333 10.47 -15.69 -19.34
N LEU A 334 10.04 -14.79 -18.45
CA LEU A 334 10.28 -13.35 -18.55
C LEU A 334 11.17 -12.85 -17.41
N VAL A 335 12.16 -12.02 -17.73
CA VAL A 335 13.01 -11.30 -16.76
C VAL A 335 13.03 -9.82 -17.11
N ARG A 336 12.73 -8.93 -16.16
CA ARG A 336 12.70 -7.46 -16.35
C ARG A 336 11.94 -7.04 -17.60
N THR A 337 10.81 -7.71 -17.83
CA THR A 337 10.03 -7.59 -19.08
C THR A 337 8.58 -7.22 -18.77
N SER A 338 8.03 -6.33 -19.59
CA SER A 338 6.65 -5.86 -19.47
C SER A 338 5.77 -6.43 -20.58
N ALA A 339 4.63 -7.01 -20.22
CA ALA A 339 3.61 -7.51 -21.12
C ALA A 339 2.30 -6.73 -20.90
N ARG A 340 1.81 -6.07 -21.97
CA ARG A 340 0.61 -5.23 -21.94
C ARG A 340 -0.35 -5.61 -23.07
N ALA A 341 -1.58 -5.94 -22.72
CA ALA A 341 -2.65 -6.19 -23.68
C ALA A 341 -3.71 -5.08 -23.62
N THR A 342 -4.17 -4.67 -24.81
CA THR A 342 -5.15 -3.60 -24.99
C THR A 342 -6.22 -4.03 -26.00
N GLY A 343 -7.48 -3.73 -25.69
CA GLY A 343 -8.62 -4.13 -26.52
C GLY A 343 -9.71 -4.82 -25.72
N ASP A 344 -10.81 -5.16 -26.41
CA ASP A 344 -11.94 -5.83 -25.78
C ASP A 344 -11.70 -7.35 -25.67
N GLY A 345 -11.94 -7.97 -24.52
CA GLY A 345 -11.59 -9.38 -24.29
C GLY A 345 -10.08 -9.69 -24.32
N ALA A 346 -9.21 -8.67 -24.26
CA ALA A 346 -7.77 -8.85 -24.43
C ALA A 346 -7.07 -9.18 -23.10
N HIS A 347 -6.60 -10.42 -22.92
CA HIS A 347 -5.86 -10.85 -21.73
C HIS A 347 -4.37 -10.52 -21.82
N ALA A 348 -3.71 -10.25 -20.70
CA ALA A 348 -2.26 -10.05 -20.70
C ALA A 348 -1.53 -11.39 -20.89
N ALA A 349 -2.02 -12.45 -20.24
CA ALA A 349 -1.57 -13.82 -20.47
C ALA A 349 -2.75 -14.78 -20.65
N ALA A 350 -2.53 -15.83 -21.45
CA ALA A 350 -3.39 -17.00 -21.52
C ALA A 350 -2.52 -18.27 -21.41
N VAL A 351 -2.84 -19.16 -20.46
CA VAL A 351 -1.99 -20.31 -20.09
C VAL A 351 -2.82 -21.59 -20.00
N TYR A 352 -2.69 -22.50 -20.97
CA TYR A 352 -3.56 -23.70 -21.10
C TYR A 352 -2.74 -24.99 -21.19
N GLY A 353 -2.55 -25.71 -20.08
CA GLY A 353 -1.63 -26.85 -20.02
C GLY A 353 -0.17 -26.39 -20.10
N GLY A 354 0.19 -25.24 -19.51
CA GLY A 354 1.44 -24.54 -19.79
C GLY A 354 2.07 -23.81 -18.59
N THR A 355 3.28 -23.30 -18.77
CA THR A 355 4.02 -22.55 -17.74
C THR A 355 4.26 -21.09 -18.15
N LEU A 356 4.14 -20.18 -17.18
CA LEU A 356 4.52 -18.77 -17.27
C LEU A 356 5.31 -18.34 -16.02
N THR A 357 6.57 -17.95 -16.21
CA THR A 357 7.41 -17.34 -15.17
C THR A 357 7.64 -15.86 -15.49
N ILE A 358 7.47 -14.98 -14.50
CA ILE A 358 7.84 -13.55 -14.60
C ILE A 358 8.69 -13.14 -13.40
N ASP A 359 9.88 -12.63 -13.67
CA ASP A 359 10.87 -12.15 -12.71
C ASP A 359 11.09 -10.63 -12.89
N ASP A 360 10.77 -9.83 -11.87
CA ASP A 360 10.86 -8.35 -11.90
C ASP A 360 10.12 -7.71 -13.09
N GLY A 361 8.88 -8.15 -13.35
CA GLY A 361 8.12 -7.78 -14.55
C GLY A 361 6.78 -7.10 -14.32
N LEU A 362 6.08 -6.84 -15.42
CA LEU A 362 4.74 -6.22 -15.42
C LEU A 362 3.79 -6.98 -16.34
N LEU A 363 2.60 -7.30 -15.86
CA LEU A 363 1.55 -7.99 -16.60
C LEU A 363 0.24 -7.22 -16.49
N ILE A 364 -0.17 -6.52 -17.56
CA ILE A 364 -1.35 -5.65 -17.56
C ILE A 364 -2.30 -6.03 -18.71
N SER A 365 -3.58 -6.24 -18.39
CA SER A 365 -4.67 -6.00 -19.34
C SER A 365 -5.32 -4.66 -19.00
N GLU A 366 -5.44 -3.76 -19.97
CA GLU A 366 -6.07 -2.45 -19.75
C GLU A 366 -7.59 -2.51 -19.56
N ARG A 367 -8.24 -3.53 -20.11
CA ARG A 367 -9.70 -3.56 -20.32
C ARG A 367 -10.35 -4.90 -19.99
N HIS A 368 -9.57 -5.91 -19.65
CA HIS A 368 -10.05 -7.26 -19.37
C HIS A 368 -9.27 -7.90 -18.21
N GLY A 369 -9.42 -9.21 -18.02
CA GLY A 369 -8.70 -9.94 -16.97
C GLY A 369 -7.21 -10.01 -17.26
N ALA A 370 -6.37 -10.02 -16.22
CA ALA A 370 -4.92 -10.10 -16.43
C ALA A 370 -4.53 -11.46 -17.05
N ILE A 371 -5.03 -12.55 -16.49
CA ILE A 371 -4.69 -13.92 -16.88
C ILE A 371 -5.96 -14.72 -17.15
N ASP A 372 -5.95 -15.53 -18.22
CA ASP A 372 -6.88 -16.64 -18.46
C ASP A 372 -6.11 -17.97 -18.36
N ALA A 373 -6.66 -19.01 -17.74
CA ALA A 373 -5.89 -20.23 -17.48
C ALA A 373 -6.70 -21.54 -17.41
N SER A 374 -6.05 -22.65 -17.73
CA SER A 374 -6.43 -24.02 -17.36
C SER A 374 -5.17 -24.88 -17.26
N ASP A 375 -5.10 -25.84 -16.33
CA ASP A 375 -3.93 -26.73 -16.15
C ASP A 375 -2.59 -25.95 -16.23
N ALA A 376 -2.40 -25.01 -15.31
CA ALA A 376 -1.44 -23.91 -15.50
C ALA A 376 -0.53 -23.72 -14.31
N THR A 377 0.76 -23.48 -14.57
CA THR A 377 1.74 -23.03 -13.57
C THR A 377 2.15 -21.59 -13.85
N ILE A 378 1.80 -20.68 -12.95
CA ILE A 378 2.06 -19.23 -13.08
C ILE A 378 2.87 -18.77 -11.86
N VAL A 379 4.08 -18.26 -12.11
CA VAL A 379 5.00 -17.79 -11.07
C VAL A 379 5.38 -16.34 -11.32
N LEU A 380 4.94 -15.44 -10.44
CA LEU A 380 5.27 -14.03 -10.45
C LEU A 380 6.19 -13.73 -9.26
N LYS A 381 7.45 -13.32 -9.52
CA LYS A 381 8.48 -13.15 -8.48
C LYS A 381 9.22 -11.81 -8.58
N ASN A 382 9.92 -11.46 -7.50
CA ASN A 382 10.87 -10.35 -7.40
C ASN A 382 10.25 -8.97 -7.74
N GLY A 383 9.12 -8.62 -7.14
CA GLY A 383 8.49 -7.31 -7.37
C GLY A 383 7.53 -7.26 -8.56
N THR A 384 7.26 -8.40 -9.20
CA THR A 384 6.38 -8.48 -10.37
C THR A 384 4.97 -8.00 -10.05
N ARG A 385 4.35 -7.27 -10.99
CA ARG A 385 3.00 -6.70 -10.83
C ARG A 385 2.01 -7.25 -11.86
N ALA A 386 0.86 -7.74 -11.42
CA ALA A 386 -0.23 -8.22 -12.29
C ALA A 386 -1.55 -7.48 -12.03
N ILE A 387 -2.19 -6.93 -13.08
CA ILE A 387 -3.40 -6.11 -12.98
C ILE A 387 -4.34 -6.36 -14.17
N GLY A 388 -5.62 -6.64 -13.91
CA GLY A 388 -6.67 -6.70 -14.91
C GLY A 388 -7.62 -5.50 -14.84
N GLY A 389 -7.80 -4.78 -15.94
CA GLY A 389 -8.61 -3.56 -16.02
C GLY A 389 -10.12 -3.76 -15.85
N ASN A 390 -10.63 -5.00 -15.93
CA ASN A 390 -12.02 -5.33 -15.59
C ASN A 390 -12.22 -5.77 -14.13
N GLY A 391 -11.18 -5.68 -13.29
CA GLY A 391 -11.22 -6.13 -11.90
C GLY A 391 -10.93 -7.62 -11.70
N LYS A 392 -10.68 -8.43 -12.74
CA LYS A 392 -10.27 -9.83 -12.62
C LYS A 392 -8.76 -10.00 -12.74
N LEU A 393 -8.13 -10.67 -11.77
CA LEU A 393 -6.74 -11.09 -11.85
C LEU A 393 -6.62 -12.35 -12.71
N LEU A 394 -7.39 -13.38 -12.36
CA LEU A 394 -7.30 -14.72 -12.95
C LEU A 394 -8.70 -15.24 -13.26
N SER A 395 -8.92 -15.67 -14.51
CA SER A 395 -10.10 -16.41 -14.96
C SER A 395 -9.68 -17.84 -15.26
N VAL A 396 -10.40 -18.84 -14.73
CA VAL A 396 -9.99 -20.25 -14.78
C VAL A 396 -11.05 -21.12 -15.46
N HIS A 397 -10.66 -21.82 -16.53
CA HIS A 397 -11.46 -22.89 -17.13
C HIS A 397 -11.18 -24.17 -16.33
N ALA A 398 -12.13 -24.55 -15.47
CA ALA A 398 -11.99 -25.60 -14.46
C ALA A 398 -12.57 -26.96 -14.88
N GLU A 399 -13.09 -27.08 -16.10
CA GLU A 399 -13.83 -28.25 -16.61
C GLU A 399 -13.00 -29.54 -16.66
N SER A 400 -11.67 -29.43 -16.74
CA SER A 400 -10.77 -30.58 -16.69
C SER A 400 -10.60 -31.17 -15.28
N GLY A 401 -10.89 -30.40 -14.23
CA GLY A 401 -10.52 -30.71 -12.84
C GLY A 401 -9.03 -30.57 -12.54
N GLU A 402 -8.19 -30.27 -13.53
CA GLU A 402 -6.74 -30.12 -13.35
C GLU A 402 -6.39 -28.79 -12.66
N PRO A 403 -5.38 -28.76 -11.78
CA PRO A 403 -5.10 -27.60 -10.95
C PRO A 403 -4.50 -26.43 -11.72
N VAL A 404 -4.84 -25.21 -11.28
CA VAL A 404 -4.13 -23.98 -11.67
C VAL A 404 -3.35 -23.47 -10.47
N SER A 405 -2.03 -23.33 -10.59
CA SER A 405 -1.15 -22.81 -9.54
C SER A 405 -0.74 -21.38 -9.84
N LEU A 406 -1.04 -20.46 -8.92
CA LEU A 406 -0.59 -19.07 -8.92
C LEU A 406 0.33 -18.82 -7.72
N THR A 407 1.60 -18.55 -7.98
CA THR A 407 2.59 -18.16 -6.96
C THR A 407 2.98 -16.70 -7.11
N LEU A 408 2.80 -15.92 -6.04
CA LEU A 408 3.38 -14.57 -5.89
C LEU A 408 4.53 -14.65 -4.87
N ASP A 409 5.75 -14.35 -5.30
CA ASP A 409 6.95 -14.44 -4.46
C ASP A 409 7.77 -13.14 -4.44
N ALA A 410 8.56 -12.96 -3.39
CA ALA A 410 9.54 -11.90 -3.21
C ALA A 410 9.02 -10.49 -3.54
N ARG A 411 8.02 -10.03 -2.76
CA ARG A 411 7.35 -8.71 -2.89
C ARG A 411 6.56 -8.51 -4.19
N SER A 412 6.00 -9.57 -4.75
CA SER A 412 5.14 -9.46 -5.94
C SER A 412 3.72 -9.00 -5.57
N HIS A 413 3.05 -8.29 -6.48
CA HIS A 413 1.77 -7.62 -6.21
C HIS A 413 0.73 -7.93 -7.30
N ALA A 414 -0.40 -8.50 -6.92
CA ALA A 414 -1.50 -8.80 -7.85
C ALA A 414 -2.82 -8.13 -7.43
N VAL A 415 -3.56 -7.61 -8.41
CA VAL A 415 -4.83 -6.90 -8.17
C VAL A 415 -5.91 -7.45 -9.08
N GLY A 416 -7.03 -7.83 -8.46
CA GLY A 416 -8.24 -8.32 -9.09
C GLY A 416 -8.69 -9.67 -8.51
N ASP A 417 -9.93 -10.02 -8.82
CA ASP A 417 -10.60 -11.23 -8.33
C ASP A 417 -10.07 -12.48 -9.03
N ILE A 418 -10.14 -13.62 -8.33
CA ILE A 418 -9.85 -14.95 -8.90
C ILE A 418 -11.19 -15.67 -9.03
N VAL A 419 -11.57 -16.02 -10.26
CA VAL A 419 -12.89 -16.58 -10.59
C VAL A 419 -12.76 -17.71 -11.61
N ASN A 420 -13.69 -18.67 -11.58
CA ASN A 420 -13.82 -19.61 -12.69
C ASN A 420 -14.58 -18.95 -13.85
N GLN A 421 -14.30 -19.41 -15.07
CA GLN A 421 -15.15 -19.19 -16.25
C GLN A 421 -16.43 -20.01 -16.07
N PRO A 422 -17.62 -19.47 -16.39
CA PRO A 422 -18.84 -20.28 -16.45
C PRO A 422 -18.73 -21.32 -17.58
N THR A 423 -19.14 -22.55 -17.30
CA THR A 423 -19.24 -23.61 -18.31
C THR A 423 -20.32 -23.29 -19.35
N ASP A 424 -20.19 -23.83 -20.57
CA ASP A 424 -21.15 -23.63 -21.66
C ASP A 424 -22.59 -24.08 -21.31
N ASP A 425 -22.75 -25.06 -20.42
CA ASP A 425 -24.04 -25.59 -19.97
C ASP A 425 -24.55 -24.97 -18.66
N GLY A 426 -23.76 -24.08 -18.04
CA GLY A 426 -24.07 -23.44 -16.75
C GLY A 426 -23.98 -24.36 -15.54
N SER A 427 -23.34 -25.54 -15.69
CA SER A 427 -23.00 -26.41 -14.56
C SER A 427 -22.04 -25.73 -13.57
N PRO A 428 -22.10 -26.06 -12.27
CA PRO A 428 -21.15 -25.54 -11.29
C PRO A 428 -19.76 -26.13 -11.54
N THR A 429 -18.75 -25.26 -11.55
CA THR A 429 -17.34 -25.62 -11.62
C THR A 429 -16.77 -25.90 -10.23
N ASP A 430 -15.91 -26.92 -10.10
CA ASP A 430 -15.15 -27.15 -8.87
C ASP A 430 -14.03 -26.12 -8.65
N ALA A 431 -13.64 -25.91 -7.39
CA ALA A 431 -12.49 -25.11 -7.03
C ALA A 431 -11.20 -25.89 -7.32
N VAL A 432 -10.44 -25.48 -8.34
CA VAL A 432 -9.18 -26.14 -8.76
C VAL A 432 -7.92 -25.32 -8.47
N THR A 433 -8.08 -24.04 -8.13
CA THR A 433 -6.97 -23.06 -8.06
C THR A 433 -6.21 -23.10 -6.75
N ASP A 434 -4.88 -23.23 -6.79
CA ASP A 434 -3.98 -23.06 -5.65
C ASP A 434 -3.28 -21.70 -5.71
N VAL A 435 -3.27 -20.96 -4.60
CA VAL A 435 -2.65 -19.64 -4.49
C VAL A 435 -1.60 -19.65 -3.39
N THR A 436 -0.36 -19.25 -3.71
CA THR A 436 0.72 -19.08 -2.74
C THR A 436 1.22 -17.64 -2.74
N LEU A 437 1.22 -16.99 -1.58
CA LEU A 437 1.79 -15.66 -1.34
C LEU A 437 3.01 -15.81 -0.41
N ALA A 438 4.21 -15.65 -0.96
CA ALA A 438 5.47 -15.83 -0.23
C ALA A 438 6.30 -14.54 -0.18
N ASN A 439 7.14 -14.43 0.85
CA ASN A 439 8.16 -13.38 0.99
C ASN A 439 7.64 -11.94 0.75
N ALA A 440 6.69 -11.52 1.58
CA ALA A 440 6.06 -10.20 1.58
C ALA A 440 5.32 -9.82 0.28
N SER A 441 4.72 -10.82 -0.39
CA SER A 441 3.88 -10.61 -1.57
C SER A 441 2.43 -10.29 -1.21
N THR A 442 1.71 -9.61 -2.10
CA THR A 442 0.33 -9.15 -1.82
C THR A 442 -0.64 -9.47 -2.94
N TRP A 443 -1.84 -9.92 -2.57
CA TRP A 443 -2.99 -10.00 -3.47
C TRP A 443 -4.16 -9.18 -2.92
N THR A 444 -4.83 -8.41 -3.78
CA THR A 444 -6.04 -7.65 -3.46
C THR A 444 -7.17 -8.07 -4.41
N GLY A 445 -8.22 -8.67 -3.87
CA GLY A 445 -9.35 -9.22 -4.63
C GLY A 445 -10.23 -10.15 -3.82
N ALA A 446 -11.35 -10.58 -4.39
CA ALA A 446 -12.25 -11.60 -3.88
C ALA A 446 -12.10 -12.92 -4.66
N THR A 447 -12.62 -14.01 -4.10
CA THR A 447 -12.71 -15.30 -4.80
C THR A 447 -13.76 -16.21 -4.18
N ASP A 448 -14.36 -17.08 -4.98
CA ASP A 448 -15.20 -18.21 -4.56
C ASP A 448 -14.66 -19.57 -5.05
N VAL A 449 -13.47 -19.60 -5.66
CA VAL A 449 -12.94 -20.77 -6.41
C VAL A 449 -11.50 -21.19 -6.06
N VAL A 450 -10.87 -20.56 -5.06
CA VAL A 450 -9.53 -20.97 -4.61
C VAL A 450 -9.64 -22.22 -3.72
N ARG A 451 -9.04 -23.32 -4.17
CA ARG A 451 -9.00 -24.60 -3.45
C ARG A 451 -8.06 -24.58 -2.26
N SER A 452 -6.87 -23.98 -2.40
CA SER A 452 -5.97 -23.77 -1.26
C SER A 452 -5.25 -22.43 -1.35
N LEU A 453 -5.07 -21.79 -0.19
CA LEU A 453 -4.41 -20.51 -0.04
C LEU A 453 -3.31 -20.62 1.02
N SER A 454 -2.06 -20.41 0.61
CA SER A 454 -0.91 -20.34 1.51
C SER A 454 -0.35 -18.92 1.55
N LEU A 455 -0.10 -18.40 2.76
CA LEU A 455 0.62 -17.14 2.97
C LEU A 455 1.80 -17.37 3.92
N ASP A 456 3.00 -16.93 3.52
CA ASP A 456 4.19 -16.91 4.36
C ASP A 456 4.91 -15.55 4.39
N THR A 457 5.70 -15.34 5.45
CA THR A 457 6.77 -14.32 5.53
C THR A 457 6.29 -12.89 5.24
N ASN A 458 5.39 -12.36 6.08
CA ASN A 458 4.77 -11.04 5.97
C ASN A 458 3.94 -10.81 4.69
N SER A 459 3.46 -11.86 4.02
CA SER A 459 2.57 -11.72 2.87
C SER A 459 1.15 -11.31 3.29
N GLN A 460 0.37 -10.75 2.35
CA GLN A 460 -0.96 -10.24 2.64
C GLN A 460 -2.00 -10.54 1.54
N TRP A 461 -3.16 -11.03 1.96
CA TRP A 461 -4.39 -10.98 1.14
C TRP A 461 -5.32 -9.89 1.66
N THR A 462 -5.76 -9.01 0.76
CA THR A 462 -6.80 -8.00 1.02
C THR A 462 -8.12 -8.43 0.36
N VAL A 463 -9.10 -8.77 1.19
CA VAL A 463 -10.41 -9.33 0.84
C VAL A 463 -11.38 -8.19 0.50
N THR A 464 -11.71 -8.02 -0.78
CA THR A 464 -12.49 -6.87 -1.29
C THR A 464 -14.01 -7.07 -1.27
N GLY A 465 -14.48 -8.32 -1.21
CA GLY A 465 -15.90 -8.72 -1.16
C GLY A 465 -16.10 -9.98 -0.33
N ASP A 466 -17.28 -10.59 -0.36
CA ASP A 466 -17.47 -11.94 0.19
C ASP A 466 -16.55 -12.93 -0.56
N SER A 467 -16.04 -13.94 0.14
CA SER A 467 -15.11 -14.91 -0.46
C SER A 467 -15.22 -16.30 0.16
N THR A 468 -14.96 -17.34 -0.64
CA THR A 468 -14.89 -18.74 -0.23
C THR A 468 -13.56 -19.34 -0.68
N VAL A 469 -12.90 -20.04 0.23
CA VAL A 469 -11.63 -20.74 0.00
C VAL A 469 -11.75 -22.16 0.55
N GLY A 470 -11.10 -23.14 -0.08
CA GLY A 470 -11.02 -24.51 0.45
C GLY A 470 -10.23 -24.57 1.75
N SER A 471 -8.89 -24.59 1.68
CA SER A 471 -8.02 -24.58 2.87
C SER A 471 -7.13 -23.33 2.95
N VAL A 472 -6.74 -22.95 4.17
CA VAL A 472 -5.91 -21.78 4.45
C VAL A 472 -4.71 -22.15 5.33
N SER A 473 -3.50 -21.82 4.88
CA SER A 473 -2.30 -21.81 5.72
C SER A 473 -1.79 -20.37 5.89
N LEU A 474 -1.85 -19.84 7.12
CA LEU A 474 -1.53 -18.44 7.42
C LEU A 474 -0.32 -18.36 8.36
N ASN A 475 0.89 -18.31 7.79
CA ASN A 475 2.14 -18.34 8.54
C ASN A 475 2.82 -16.96 8.53
N ASP A 476 2.98 -16.34 9.69
CA ASP A 476 3.69 -15.06 9.87
C ASP A 476 3.20 -13.96 8.89
N SER A 477 1.89 -13.98 8.59
CA SER A 477 1.26 -13.27 7.46
C SER A 477 -0.16 -12.78 7.81
N THR A 478 -0.78 -11.97 6.93
CA THR A 478 -2.05 -11.28 7.23
C THR A 478 -3.13 -11.56 6.18
N ILE A 479 -4.34 -11.89 6.63
CA ILE A 479 -5.57 -11.72 5.85
C ILE A 479 -6.26 -10.46 6.39
N ALA A 480 -6.70 -9.56 5.51
CA ALA A 480 -7.35 -8.32 5.90
C ALA A 480 -8.59 -8.08 5.04
N PHE A 481 -9.74 -7.81 5.66
CA PHE A 481 -10.86 -7.24 4.93
C PHE A 481 -10.52 -5.82 4.47
N ASP A 482 -10.96 -5.45 3.27
CA ASP A 482 -10.68 -4.13 2.70
C ASP A 482 -11.33 -3.00 3.50
N THR A 483 -10.63 -1.88 3.64
CA THR A 483 -11.03 -0.79 4.53
C THR A 483 -12.29 -0.10 4.00
N PRO A 484 -13.39 -0.04 4.77
CA PRO A 484 -14.60 0.67 4.37
C PRO A 484 -14.31 2.14 4.05
N ALA A 485 -15.03 2.69 3.08
CA ALA A 485 -14.95 4.11 2.76
C ALA A 485 -15.30 4.95 4.01
N ALA A 486 -14.54 6.04 4.23
CA ALA A 486 -14.77 6.94 5.35
C ALA A 486 -16.21 7.48 5.35
N ASP A 487 -16.79 7.59 6.55
CA ASP A 487 -18.17 8.04 6.81
C ASP A 487 -19.30 7.19 6.17
N VAL A 488 -18.96 6.03 5.57
CA VAL A 488 -19.94 5.06 5.07
C VAL A 488 -20.19 3.96 6.13
N PRO A 489 -21.45 3.61 6.45
CA PRO A 489 -21.74 2.47 7.33
C PRO A 489 -21.09 1.17 6.82
N LEU A 490 -20.50 0.40 7.73
CA LEU A 490 -19.88 -0.88 7.41
C LEU A 490 -20.90 -1.81 6.73
N THR A 491 -20.62 -2.18 5.48
CA THR A 491 -21.22 -3.33 4.81
C THR A 491 -20.33 -4.54 5.09
N PRO A 492 -20.74 -5.48 5.97
CA PRO A 492 -19.88 -6.57 6.37
C PRO A 492 -19.55 -7.53 5.23
N ARG A 493 -18.33 -8.06 5.26
CA ARG A 493 -17.87 -9.12 4.36
C ARG A 493 -17.62 -10.42 5.11
N THR A 494 -17.75 -11.55 4.41
CA THR A 494 -17.56 -12.89 4.95
C THR A 494 -16.48 -13.63 4.19
N LEU A 495 -15.50 -14.18 4.89
CA LEU A 495 -14.58 -15.19 4.39
C LEU A 495 -15.03 -16.56 4.88
N VAL A 496 -15.44 -17.44 3.98
CA VAL A 496 -15.76 -18.85 4.25
C VAL A 496 -14.54 -19.70 3.93
N VAL A 497 -14.18 -20.61 4.84
CA VAL A 497 -13.15 -21.63 4.65
C VAL A 497 -13.83 -22.99 4.77
N THR A 498 -13.92 -23.74 3.67
CA THR A 498 -14.69 -25.02 3.58
C THR A 498 -13.88 -26.26 3.96
N GLY A 499 -12.62 -26.07 4.33
CA GLY A 499 -11.70 -27.05 4.88
C GLY A 499 -10.92 -26.47 6.05
N ASP A 500 -9.69 -26.93 6.25
CA ASP A 500 -8.90 -26.54 7.42
C ASP A 500 -8.30 -25.12 7.30
N TYR A 501 -8.34 -24.40 8.41
CA TYR A 501 -7.68 -23.12 8.62
C TYR A 501 -6.55 -23.33 9.64
N ALA A 502 -5.30 -23.24 9.20
CA ALA A 502 -4.12 -23.45 10.05
C ALA A 502 -3.25 -22.20 10.07
N ALA A 503 -3.06 -21.60 11.25
CA ALA A 503 -2.28 -20.37 11.38
C ALA A 503 -1.07 -20.53 12.32
N ARG A 504 0.07 -19.95 11.95
CA ARG A 504 1.25 -19.82 12.83
C ARG A 504 1.62 -18.35 12.90
N ASN A 505 1.32 -17.67 14.01
CA ASN A 505 1.54 -16.22 14.13
C ASN A 505 0.83 -15.44 12.99
N GLY A 506 -0.35 -15.93 12.59
CA GLY A 506 -1.17 -15.31 11.56
C GLY A 506 -1.92 -14.09 12.09
N ARG A 507 -2.39 -13.21 11.19
CA ARG A 507 -3.21 -12.03 11.54
C ARG A 507 -4.48 -11.99 10.69
N LEU A 508 -5.62 -11.72 11.32
CA LEU A 508 -6.88 -11.44 10.64
C LEU A 508 -7.33 -10.02 11.00
N VAL A 509 -7.35 -9.12 10.04
CA VAL A 509 -7.89 -7.76 10.21
C VAL A 509 -9.35 -7.74 9.79
N LEU A 510 -10.24 -7.37 10.71
CA LEU A 510 -11.68 -7.29 10.49
C LEU A 510 -12.23 -5.94 10.93
N HIS A 511 -13.27 -5.46 10.26
CA HIS A 511 -13.98 -4.25 10.65
C HIS A 511 -15.22 -4.59 11.47
N THR A 512 -15.51 -3.79 12.50
CA THR A 512 -16.72 -3.95 13.30
C THR A 512 -17.24 -2.62 13.84
N THR A 513 -18.56 -2.53 13.95
CA THR A 513 -19.23 -1.61 14.86
C THR A 513 -19.18 -2.23 16.26
N LEU A 514 -18.87 -1.44 17.30
CA LEU A 514 -18.88 -1.94 18.68
C LEU A 514 -20.17 -1.47 19.37
N GLN A 515 -21.21 -2.32 19.32
CA GLN A 515 -22.47 -2.19 20.06
C GLN A 515 -22.89 -3.55 20.65
N ASP A 516 -24.12 -4.00 20.39
CA ASP A 516 -24.68 -5.25 20.91
C ASP A 516 -24.45 -6.42 19.92
N ASP A 517 -25.03 -7.58 20.20
CA ASP A 517 -24.88 -8.82 19.43
C ASP A 517 -25.24 -8.66 17.93
N ALA A 518 -26.05 -7.67 17.56
CA ALA A 518 -26.48 -7.40 16.18
C ALA A 518 -25.50 -6.48 15.40
N SER A 519 -24.35 -6.14 15.98
CA SER A 519 -23.34 -5.29 15.36
C SER A 519 -22.94 -5.73 13.93
N PRO A 520 -22.87 -4.81 12.96
CA PRO A 520 -22.21 -5.06 11.68
C PRO A 520 -20.72 -5.36 11.88
N THR A 521 -20.26 -6.50 11.35
CA THR A 521 -18.95 -7.08 11.64
C THR A 521 -18.52 -7.98 10.49
N ASP A 522 -17.32 -7.78 9.93
CA ASP A 522 -16.71 -8.74 8.98
C ASP A 522 -16.41 -10.07 9.69
N ARG A 523 -16.58 -11.20 9.00
CA ARG A 523 -16.55 -12.54 9.66
C ARG A 523 -15.68 -13.55 8.93
N LEU A 524 -15.00 -14.39 9.72
CA LEU A 524 -14.48 -15.68 9.28
C LEU A 524 -15.53 -16.76 9.58
N VAL A 525 -15.77 -17.66 8.63
CA VAL A 525 -16.66 -18.82 8.79
C VAL A 525 -15.87 -20.07 8.47
N ILE A 526 -15.82 -21.02 9.40
CA ILE A 526 -15.21 -22.34 9.23
C ILE A 526 -16.32 -23.34 8.94
N ASP A 527 -16.42 -23.79 7.69
CA ASP A 527 -17.50 -24.64 7.22
C ASP A 527 -17.00 -26.07 7.03
N GLY A 528 -17.45 -27.01 7.88
CA GLY A 528 -17.03 -28.42 7.88
C GLY A 528 -15.59 -28.73 8.35
N GLY A 529 -14.64 -27.80 8.19
CA GLY A 529 -13.23 -27.99 8.56
C GLY A 529 -12.84 -27.57 9.99
N ARG A 530 -11.54 -27.46 10.26
CA ARG A 530 -10.98 -27.16 11.58
C ARG A 530 -10.06 -25.94 11.57
N ALA A 531 -10.36 -24.94 12.41
CA ALA A 531 -9.44 -23.85 12.70
C ALA A 531 -8.47 -24.22 13.83
N SER A 532 -7.17 -24.06 13.59
CA SER A 532 -6.10 -24.45 14.52
C SER A 532 -4.91 -23.49 14.48
N GLY A 533 -4.02 -23.61 15.49
CA GLY A 533 -2.81 -22.81 15.60
C GLY A 533 -3.00 -21.51 16.38
N ASP A 534 -2.51 -20.38 15.87
CA ASP A 534 -2.50 -19.07 16.55
C ASP A 534 -2.70 -17.91 15.55
N THR A 535 -3.85 -17.25 15.62
CA THR A 535 -4.21 -16.04 14.86
C THR A 535 -4.47 -14.85 15.78
N GLY A 536 -3.77 -13.75 15.55
CA GLY A 536 -4.10 -12.43 16.12
C GLY A 536 -5.25 -11.76 15.35
N ILE A 537 -6.42 -11.66 15.98
CA ILE A 537 -7.55 -10.85 15.50
C ILE A 537 -7.24 -9.36 15.74
N ILE A 538 -7.18 -8.58 14.67
CA ILE A 538 -7.05 -7.12 14.71
C ILE A 538 -8.43 -6.55 14.41
N VAL A 539 -9.06 -5.96 15.42
CA VAL A 539 -10.38 -5.34 15.29
C VAL A 539 -10.22 -3.87 14.94
N LYS A 540 -10.74 -3.45 13.79
CA LYS A 540 -10.83 -2.05 13.37
C LYS A 540 -12.24 -1.50 13.57
N ARG A 541 -12.35 -0.42 14.32
CA ARG A 541 -13.64 0.13 14.77
C ARG A 541 -14.19 1.10 13.73
N THR A 542 -15.28 0.71 13.08
CA THR A 542 -16.01 1.56 12.11
C THR A 542 -17.08 2.43 12.75
N GLY A 543 -17.36 2.22 14.04
CA GLY A 543 -18.28 3.04 14.81
C GLY A 543 -18.84 2.33 16.04
N GLY A 544 -20.11 2.61 16.34
CA GLY A 544 -20.82 2.12 17.51
C GLY A 544 -20.56 2.98 18.75
N ASP A 545 -21.40 2.81 19.77
CA ASP A 545 -21.34 3.58 21.02
C ASP A 545 -20.80 2.77 22.21
N GLY A 546 -20.51 1.47 22.04
CA GLY A 546 -20.39 0.54 23.16
C GLY A 546 -21.76 0.23 23.78
N ALA A 547 -22.08 -1.07 23.93
CA ALA A 547 -23.35 -1.55 24.48
C ALA A 547 -23.17 -2.92 25.15
N PRO A 548 -24.08 -3.32 26.07
CA PRO A 548 -24.07 -4.68 26.61
C PRO A 548 -24.47 -5.70 25.53
N THR A 549 -23.73 -6.80 25.50
CA THR A 549 -23.95 -7.99 24.68
C THR A 549 -24.68 -9.06 25.48
N THR A 550 -25.55 -9.86 24.86
CA THR A 550 -26.20 -11.01 25.52
C THR A 550 -25.39 -12.29 25.29
N VAL A 551 -25.05 -12.58 24.04
CA VAL A 551 -24.15 -13.69 23.64
C VAL A 551 -22.76 -13.16 23.28
N GLY A 552 -22.68 -11.98 22.66
CA GLY A 552 -21.48 -11.39 22.07
C GLY A 552 -21.62 -11.12 20.57
N ILE A 553 -20.75 -10.26 20.02
CA ILE A 553 -20.68 -9.95 18.59
C ILE A 553 -19.92 -11.09 17.88
N PRO A 554 -20.53 -11.85 16.95
CA PRO A 554 -19.86 -12.97 16.28
C PRO A 554 -18.81 -12.50 15.27
N ILE A 555 -17.55 -12.92 15.46
CA ILE A 555 -16.42 -12.62 14.56
C ILE A 555 -15.85 -13.86 13.85
N VAL A 556 -15.92 -15.03 14.49
CA VAL A 556 -15.64 -16.34 13.87
C VAL A 556 -16.84 -17.24 14.13
N GLN A 557 -17.36 -17.87 13.09
CA GLN A 557 -18.47 -18.83 13.20
C GLN A 557 -18.05 -20.21 12.67
N THR A 558 -18.66 -21.28 13.16
CA THR A 558 -18.59 -22.60 12.52
C THR A 558 -19.92 -23.05 11.93
N ARG A 559 -19.86 -23.82 10.84
CA ARG A 559 -21.01 -24.37 10.11
C ARG A 559 -20.73 -25.81 9.66
N ASN A 560 -21.78 -26.57 9.36
CA ASN A 560 -21.74 -27.94 8.85
C ASN A 560 -20.75 -28.91 9.56
N GLY A 561 -20.58 -28.77 10.87
CA GLY A 561 -19.69 -29.61 11.68
C GLY A 561 -18.28 -29.05 11.91
N GLY A 562 -17.99 -27.84 11.41
CA GLY A 562 -16.71 -27.17 11.60
C GLY A 562 -16.36 -26.89 13.07
N THR A 563 -15.07 -26.86 13.37
CA THR A 563 -14.54 -26.73 14.75
C THR A 563 -13.43 -25.69 14.86
N THR A 564 -13.18 -25.18 16.07
CA THR A 564 -12.05 -24.27 16.35
C THR A 564 -11.28 -24.73 17.59
N ASP A 565 -9.95 -24.67 17.56
CA ASP A 565 -9.15 -24.88 18.78
C ASP A 565 -9.27 -23.71 19.75
N ALA A 566 -9.22 -24.01 21.06
CA ALA A 566 -9.28 -23.01 22.12
C ALA A 566 -8.11 -21.99 22.11
N ALA A 567 -7.07 -22.23 21.31
CA ALA A 567 -5.94 -21.32 21.10
C ALA A 567 -5.92 -20.67 19.70
N ALA A 568 -6.83 -21.04 18.79
CA ALA A 568 -6.80 -20.64 17.39
C ALA A 568 -6.86 -19.12 17.17
N PHE A 569 -7.51 -18.39 18.08
CA PHE A 569 -7.72 -16.95 17.98
C PHE A 569 -7.45 -16.23 19.30
N LYS A 570 -6.82 -15.05 19.21
CA LYS A 570 -6.59 -14.10 20.32
C LYS A 570 -6.78 -12.67 19.83
N LEU A 571 -7.08 -11.72 20.70
CA LEU A 571 -7.03 -10.29 20.33
C LEU A 571 -5.58 -9.83 20.19
N ASP A 572 -5.29 -9.13 19.09
CA ASP A 572 -3.99 -8.54 18.82
C ASP A 572 -3.92 -7.08 19.25
N ALA A 573 -2.73 -6.64 19.67
CA ALA A 573 -2.49 -5.31 20.21
C ALA A 573 -2.59 -4.17 19.18
N ALA A 574 -2.66 -4.47 17.88
CA ALA A 574 -2.96 -3.49 16.84
C ALA A 574 -4.47 -3.16 16.69
N SER A 575 -5.34 -3.79 17.48
CA SER A 575 -6.78 -3.48 17.52
C SER A 575 -7.04 -2.08 18.09
N ASP A 576 -8.10 -1.43 17.62
CA ASP A 576 -8.48 -0.11 18.14
C ASP A 576 -9.04 -0.23 19.56
N GLY A 577 -8.69 0.71 20.45
CA GLY A 577 -9.08 0.68 21.86
C GLY A 577 -8.42 -0.42 22.71
N PHE A 578 -7.37 -1.11 22.23
CA PHE A 578 -6.77 -2.25 22.92
C PHE A 578 -6.12 -1.90 24.29
N ARG A 579 -6.56 -2.59 25.34
CA ARG A 579 -6.08 -2.47 26.72
C ARG A 579 -5.04 -3.55 27.04
N GLN A 580 -3.76 -3.24 26.83
CA GLN A 580 -2.65 -4.22 26.80
C GLN A 580 -2.59 -5.23 27.96
N ARG A 581 -2.88 -4.81 29.19
CA ARG A 581 -2.82 -5.69 30.38
C ARG A 581 -4.04 -6.60 30.57
N PHE A 582 -5.09 -6.39 29.79
CA PHE A 582 -6.37 -7.08 29.90
C PHE A 582 -6.71 -7.89 28.65
N GLY A 583 -6.17 -7.54 27.48
CA GLY A 583 -6.56 -8.19 26.23
C GLY A 583 -8.01 -7.87 25.82
N THR A 584 -8.47 -6.65 26.14
CA THR A 584 -9.82 -6.15 25.85
C THR A 584 -9.78 -4.93 24.94
N LEU A 585 -10.91 -4.61 24.30
CA LEU A 585 -11.11 -3.42 23.47
C LEU A 585 -12.06 -2.45 24.17
N SER A 586 -11.62 -1.22 24.41
CA SER A 586 -12.48 -0.20 25.00
C SER A 586 -13.25 0.58 23.94
N ALA A 587 -14.58 0.64 24.09
CA ALA A 587 -15.47 1.43 23.24
C ALA A 587 -16.63 1.99 24.09
N GLY A 588 -16.82 3.31 24.09
CA GLY A 588 -17.93 3.94 24.83
C GLY A 588 -17.89 3.78 26.34
N GLY A 589 -16.75 3.37 26.90
CA GLY A 589 -16.58 3.01 28.31
C GLY A 589 -17.03 1.58 28.68
N TYR A 590 -17.40 0.76 27.68
CA TYR A 590 -17.45 -0.70 27.78
C TYR A 590 -16.08 -1.29 27.42
N ASP A 591 -15.78 -2.47 27.97
CA ASP A 591 -14.61 -3.28 27.59
C ASP A 591 -15.09 -4.59 26.97
N TYR A 592 -14.74 -4.85 25.71
CA TYR A 592 -15.04 -6.06 24.97
C TYR A 592 -13.88 -7.04 25.04
N MET A 593 -14.16 -8.30 25.36
CA MET A 593 -13.18 -9.40 25.36
C MET A 593 -13.53 -10.45 24.32
N LEU A 594 -12.53 -11.07 23.72
CA LEU A 594 -12.73 -12.21 22.84
C LEU A 594 -12.99 -13.49 23.65
N ALA A 595 -14.11 -14.17 23.38
CA ALA A 595 -14.53 -15.38 24.06
C ALA A 595 -15.02 -16.45 23.07
N ARG A 596 -14.40 -17.63 23.10
CA ARG A 596 -14.91 -18.85 22.45
C ARG A 596 -16.17 -19.33 23.20
N GLY A 597 -17.24 -19.63 22.47
CA GLY A 597 -18.55 -19.96 23.05
C GLY A 597 -19.41 -18.75 23.46
N GLY A 598 -18.84 -17.53 23.47
CA GLY A 598 -19.54 -16.33 23.92
C GLY A 598 -20.11 -16.48 25.33
N GLN A 599 -21.31 -15.94 25.57
CA GLN A 599 -22.09 -16.17 26.78
C GLN A 599 -23.26 -17.12 26.48
N GLY A 600 -22.95 -18.41 26.34
CA GLY A 600 -23.94 -19.45 26.01
C GLY A 600 -24.31 -19.52 24.52
N GLY A 601 -23.42 -19.05 23.64
CA GLY A 601 -23.51 -19.24 22.19
C GLY A 601 -22.97 -20.60 21.75
N GLN A 602 -22.67 -20.74 20.46
CA GLN A 602 -22.14 -22.01 19.92
C GLN A 602 -20.73 -22.27 20.45
N PRO A 603 -20.41 -23.48 20.98
CA PRO A 603 -19.14 -23.73 21.66
C PRO A 603 -17.89 -23.40 20.83
N ASP A 604 -17.93 -23.59 19.52
CA ASP A 604 -16.80 -23.44 18.60
C ASP A 604 -16.73 -22.05 17.92
N ASP A 605 -17.78 -21.24 18.03
CA ASP A 605 -17.79 -19.84 17.59
C ASP A 605 -16.95 -18.95 18.52
N TRP A 606 -16.52 -17.80 17.99
CA TRP A 606 -15.84 -16.77 18.75
C TRP A 606 -16.54 -15.42 18.66
N TYR A 607 -16.74 -14.81 19.82
CA TYR A 607 -17.51 -13.57 19.96
C TYR A 607 -16.72 -12.50 20.72
N LEU A 608 -16.96 -11.22 20.40
CA LEU A 608 -16.59 -10.11 21.27
C LEU A 608 -17.71 -9.89 22.31
N VAL A 609 -17.42 -10.22 23.56
CA VAL A 609 -18.35 -10.12 24.69
C VAL A 609 -17.99 -8.89 25.51
N SER A 610 -18.95 -7.98 25.69
CA SER A 610 -18.80 -6.82 26.59
C SER A 610 -18.86 -7.23 28.07
N ALA A 611 -18.01 -6.62 28.89
CA ALA A 611 -18.29 -6.47 30.32
C ALA A 611 -19.40 -5.42 30.50
N ALA A 612 -20.42 -5.74 31.30
CA ALA A 612 -21.69 -5.01 31.23
C ALA A 612 -21.69 -3.60 31.86
N LYS A 613 -22.77 -2.87 31.55
CA LYS A 613 -23.05 -1.42 31.67
C LYS A 613 -22.83 -0.71 33.04
N PRO A 614 -22.41 0.58 33.04
CA PRO A 614 -22.60 1.53 34.17
C PRO A 614 -24.04 2.05 34.33
N GLU A 615 -24.53 2.15 35.57
CA GLU A 615 -25.81 2.81 35.90
C GLU A 615 -25.62 4.28 36.32
N PRO A 616 -26.40 5.22 35.75
CA PRO A 616 -26.67 6.53 36.35
C PRO A 616 -27.62 6.39 37.55
N PRO A 617 -27.57 7.30 38.54
CA PRO A 617 -28.26 7.12 39.82
C PRO A 617 -29.78 7.28 39.75
N ILE A 618 -30.48 6.49 40.58
CA ILE A 618 -31.89 6.66 40.96
C ILE A 618 -31.94 6.63 42.51
N GLU A 619 -32.76 7.49 43.12
CA GLU A 619 -33.13 7.47 44.55
C GLU A 619 -34.62 7.87 44.69
N PRO A 620 -35.36 7.49 45.75
CA PRO A 620 -35.32 6.25 46.58
C PRO A 620 -36.74 5.64 46.80
N GLU A 621 -36.99 4.42 47.32
CA GLU A 621 -36.27 3.14 47.45
C GLU A 621 -37.33 2.01 47.61
N VAL A 622 -37.18 0.85 46.95
CA VAL A 622 -37.45 -0.48 47.56
C VAL A 622 -36.55 -1.53 46.89
N THR A 623 -35.96 -2.44 47.67
CA THR A 623 -34.89 -3.35 47.24
C THR A 623 -35.35 -4.76 46.76
N PRO A 624 -34.76 -5.26 45.67
CA PRO A 624 -34.31 -6.64 45.50
C PRO A 624 -32.79 -6.75 45.76
N PRO A 625 -32.21 -7.96 45.93
CA PRO A 625 -30.77 -8.11 46.10
C PRO A 625 -30.00 -7.67 44.84
N PRO A 626 -28.86 -6.99 44.97
CA PRO A 626 -28.16 -6.41 43.83
C PRO A 626 -27.54 -7.50 42.93
N PRO A 627 -27.67 -7.40 41.60
CA PRO A 627 -26.86 -8.20 40.68
C PRO A 627 -25.37 -7.87 40.85
N PRO A 628 -24.44 -8.77 40.46
CA PRO A 628 -23.00 -8.50 40.59
C PRO A 628 -22.62 -7.21 39.85
N PRO A 629 -21.79 -6.34 40.47
CA PRO A 629 -21.53 -5.01 39.96
C PRO A 629 -20.87 -5.05 38.58
N ARG A 630 -21.53 -4.38 37.64
CA ARG A 630 -21.16 -4.31 36.23
C ARG A 630 -20.06 -3.27 36.03
N ALA A 631 -19.05 -3.61 35.23
CA ALA A 631 -17.72 -2.99 35.29
C ALA A 631 -17.51 -2.00 34.13
N ALA A 632 -17.42 -0.71 34.46
CA ALA A 632 -17.15 0.37 33.50
C ALA A 632 -15.68 0.82 33.52
N ALA A 633 -15.21 1.31 32.38
CA ALA A 633 -13.85 1.79 32.18
C ALA A 633 -13.44 2.93 33.17
N PRO A 634 -12.18 2.98 33.65
CA PRO A 634 -11.72 4.02 34.59
C PRO A 634 -11.44 5.39 33.95
N GLU A 635 -11.32 5.47 32.63
CA GLU A 635 -10.92 6.69 31.93
C GLU A 635 -11.86 7.90 32.13
N PRO A 636 -13.20 7.79 32.08
CA PRO A 636 -14.11 8.92 32.30
C PRO A 636 -13.91 9.64 33.64
N ASP A 637 -13.54 8.91 34.71
CA ASP A 637 -13.27 9.51 36.01
C ASP A 637 -12.06 10.46 35.95
N ALA A 638 -11.04 10.16 35.14
CA ALA A 638 -9.83 10.98 35.04
C ALA A 638 -10.08 12.29 34.26
N TYR A 639 -10.90 12.25 33.21
CA TYR A 639 -11.37 13.46 32.52
C TYR A 639 -12.18 14.36 33.48
N MET A 640 -13.14 13.78 34.20
CA MET A 640 -13.97 14.55 35.14
C MET A 640 -13.17 15.06 36.35
N ALA A 641 -12.17 14.31 36.84
CA ALA A 641 -11.27 14.76 37.89
C ALA A 641 -10.28 15.86 37.44
N ASN A 642 -9.87 15.89 36.17
CA ASN A 642 -9.13 17.03 35.59
C ASN A 642 -10.01 18.29 35.56
N ALA A 643 -11.28 18.15 35.12
CA ALA A 643 -12.24 19.25 35.13
C ALA A 643 -12.52 19.78 36.54
N ASP A 644 -12.60 18.89 37.54
CA ASP A 644 -12.80 19.25 38.94
C ASP A 644 -11.62 20.03 39.52
N ALA A 645 -10.42 19.50 39.32
CA ALA A 645 -9.19 20.16 39.70
C ALA A 645 -9.09 21.56 39.07
N ALA A 646 -9.36 21.71 37.76
CA ALA A 646 -9.34 23.01 37.08
C ALA A 646 -10.36 24.01 37.66
N SER A 647 -11.60 23.57 37.86
CA SER A 647 -12.72 24.43 38.30
C SER A 647 -12.57 24.92 39.74
N MET A 648 -11.92 24.11 40.60
CA MET A 648 -11.63 24.48 41.99
C MET A 648 -10.28 25.19 42.19
N MET A 649 -9.33 25.07 41.24
CA MET A 649 -7.93 25.51 41.43
C MET A 649 -7.78 26.99 41.83
N ALA A 650 -8.59 27.85 41.21
CA ALA A 650 -8.55 29.30 41.41
C ALA A 650 -9.19 29.77 42.73
N ILE A 651 -9.97 28.91 43.38
CA ILE A 651 -10.85 29.30 44.49
C ILE A 651 -10.02 29.64 45.74
N HIS A 652 -10.25 30.83 46.28
CA HIS A 652 -9.56 31.31 47.46
C HIS A 652 -10.40 32.30 48.28
N THR A 653 -10.07 32.40 49.57
CA THR A 653 -10.66 33.37 50.49
C THR A 653 -9.81 34.62 50.63
N LEU A 654 -10.40 35.71 51.16
CA LEU A 654 -9.65 36.94 51.47
C LEU A 654 -8.43 36.63 52.36
N HIS A 655 -8.61 35.85 53.42
CA HIS A 655 -7.55 35.51 54.39
C HIS A 655 -6.48 34.54 53.87
N GLN A 656 -6.63 34.01 52.66
CA GLN A 656 -5.55 33.32 51.96
C GLN A 656 -4.71 34.25 51.07
N ARG A 657 -5.16 35.50 50.86
CA ARG A 657 -4.54 36.52 50.00
C ARG A 657 -3.99 37.71 50.79
N ASP A 658 -4.72 38.14 51.81
CA ASP A 658 -4.37 39.25 52.67
C ASP A 658 -4.51 38.88 54.15
N ASP A 659 -3.65 39.44 54.97
CA ASP A 659 -3.68 39.31 56.42
C ASP A 659 -3.01 40.56 57.01
N ARG A 660 -3.82 41.49 57.53
CA ARG A 660 -3.48 42.90 57.80
C ARG A 660 -3.07 43.18 59.24
N SER A 661 -2.08 44.04 59.42
CA SER A 661 -1.58 44.45 60.74
C SER A 661 -2.03 45.86 61.07
N LEU A 662 -2.25 46.15 62.34
CA LEU A 662 -2.76 47.46 62.76
C LEU A 662 -1.69 48.56 62.78
N ARG A 663 -0.41 48.17 62.78
CA ARG A 663 0.72 49.08 63.05
C ARG A 663 1.51 49.48 61.78
N THR A 664 0.82 49.97 60.75
CA THR A 664 1.45 50.71 59.63
C THR A 664 0.93 52.14 59.55
N SER A 665 1.72 53.08 60.09
CA SER A 665 1.41 54.52 60.14
C SER A 665 2.20 55.29 59.09
N ALA A 666 1.78 55.20 57.82
CA ALA A 666 2.18 56.12 56.74
C ALA A 666 1.06 56.13 55.69
N ALA A 667 0.18 57.13 55.74
CA ALA A 667 -0.93 57.25 54.80
C ALA A 667 -0.51 58.08 53.57
N GLY A 668 -0.16 57.40 52.48
CA GLY A 668 -0.03 57.99 51.15
C GLY A 668 -0.95 57.28 50.14
N PRO A 669 -1.26 57.90 48.99
CA PRO A 669 -2.13 57.29 47.96
C PRO A 669 -1.51 56.08 47.24
N LEU A 670 -0.28 55.66 47.59
CA LEU A 670 0.50 54.58 46.97
C LEU A 670 0.92 53.50 47.99
N ASP A 671 0.06 53.18 48.96
CA ASP A 671 0.18 52.05 49.91
C ASP A 671 0.01 50.71 49.16
N GLY A 672 1.13 50.20 48.66
CA GLY A 672 1.21 49.02 47.81
C GLY A 672 1.65 47.77 48.57
N ALA A 673 1.30 46.60 48.03
CA ALA A 673 1.73 45.33 48.58
C ALA A 673 1.83 44.26 47.50
N VAL A 674 2.88 43.44 47.53
CA VAL A 674 2.97 42.19 46.77
C VAL A 674 2.80 41.01 47.71
N TRP A 675 2.07 40.00 47.26
CA TRP A 675 1.84 38.77 48.01
C TRP A 675 2.07 37.55 47.13
N LEU A 676 2.49 36.47 47.77
CA LEU A 676 2.77 35.17 47.17
C LEU A 676 2.25 34.10 48.12
N ARG A 677 1.49 33.12 47.61
CA ARG A 677 1.20 31.87 48.31
C ARG A 677 1.62 30.68 47.48
N ALA A 678 2.10 29.65 48.17
CA ALA A 678 2.28 28.31 47.64
C ALA A 678 1.40 27.36 48.45
N GLU A 679 0.72 26.45 47.77
CA GLU A 679 -0.16 25.46 48.41
C GLU A 679 0.06 24.09 47.79
N GLY A 680 0.07 23.07 48.64
CA GLY A 680 0.02 21.66 48.25
C GLY A 680 -1.20 20.99 48.88
N GLN A 681 -1.88 20.15 48.10
CA GLN A 681 -3.04 19.40 48.56
C GLN A 681 -2.99 17.92 48.18
N MET A 682 -3.46 17.06 49.06
CA MET A 682 -3.69 15.65 48.80
C MET A 682 -5.18 15.35 48.94
N THR A 683 -5.80 14.80 47.90
CA THR A 683 -7.22 14.42 47.85
C THR A 683 -7.35 12.91 47.85
N SER A 684 -8.29 12.37 48.63
CA SER A 684 -8.68 10.96 48.60
C SER A 684 -10.19 10.85 48.57
N MET A 685 -10.71 10.03 47.65
CA MET A 685 -12.13 9.72 47.54
C MET A 685 -12.32 8.24 47.16
N SER A 686 -13.00 7.47 48.01
CA SER A 686 -13.39 6.08 47.75
C SER A 686 -14.91 5.95 47.64
N GLY A 687 -15.43 4.83 47.13
CA GLY A 687 -16.87 4.52 47.14
C GLY A 687 -17.37 4.02 45.78
N GLY A 688 -18.48 3.26 45.75
CA GLY A 688 -19.12 2.81 44.51
C GLY A 688 -18.21 2.04 43.53
N ASN A 689 -17.34 1.16 44.04
CA ASN A 689 -16.28 0.44 43.29
C ASN A 689 -15.24 1.34 42.59
N ARG A 690 -15.14 2.61 42.99
CA ARG A 690 -14.15 3.59 42.55
C ARG A 690 -13.19 3.93 43.69
N SER A 691 -11.93 4.16 43.35
CA SER A 691 -10.97 4.88 44.19
C SER A 691 -10.28 5.95 43.37
N VAL A 692 -10.34 7.19 43.84
CA VAL A 692 -9.71 8.36 43.22
C VAL A 692 -8.79 9.03 44.23
N SER A 693 -7.51 9.14 43.88
CA SER A 693 -6.53 9.91 44.64
C SER A 693 -5.97 11.05 43.80
N GLY A 694 -5.61 12.16 44.45
CA GLY A 694 -5.12 13.37 43.79
C GLY A 694 -3.99 14.04 44.56
N ASN A 695 -3.04 14.63 43.84
CA ASN A 695 -2.00 15.50 44.37
C ASN A 695 -2.01 16.80 43.56
N GLY A 696 -2.36 17.91 44.23
CA GLY A 696 -2.42 19.24 43.67
C GLY A 696 -1.36 20.16 44.25
N ARG A 697 -0.85 21.07 43.43
CA ARG A 697 0.10 22.12 43.84
C ARG A 697 -0.18 23.40 43.06
N LEU A 698 -0.09 24.54 43.72
CA LEU A 698 -0.22 25.85 43.08
C LEU A 698 0.75 26.88 43.65
N ILE A 699 1.06 27.87 42.82
CA ILE A 699 1.75 29.10 43.17
C ILE A 699 0.83 30.23 42.70
N HIS A 700 0.42 31.11 43.60
CA HIS A 700 -0.51 32.20 43.33
C HIS A 700 0.08 33.49 43.89
N ALA A 701 0.22 34.52 43.06
CA ALA A 701 0.80 35.80 43.43
C ALA A 701 -0.06 36.96 42.94
N GLY A 702 0.09 38.12 43.57
CA GLY A 702 -0.58 39.34 43.14
C GLY A 702 -0.02 40.60 43.79
N ALA A 703 -0.53 41.74 43.32
CA ALA A 703 -0.14 43.06 43.77
C ALA A 703 -1.37 43.95 44.00
N ASP A 704 -1.41 44.62 45.15
CA ASP A 704 -2.30 45.75 45.37
C ASP A 704 -1.80 46.91 44.49
N LEU A 705 -2.62 47.37 43.55
CA LEU A 705 -2.26 48.42 42.58
C LEU A 705 -2.78 49.80 43.00
N PHE A 706 -3.98 49.85 43.56
CA PHE A 706 -4.64 51.10 43.95
C PHE A 706 -5.29 50.99 45.33
N ARG A 707 -5.28 52.09 46.07
CA ARG A 707 -6.05 52.26 47.32
C ARG A 707 -6.84 53.56 47.28
N PHE A 708 -8.12 53.48 47.62
CA PHE A 708 -9.04 54.61 47.74
C PHE A 708 -9.63 54.64 49.16
N GLY A 709 -9.82 55.83 49.74
CA GLY A 709 -10.67 55.99 50.92
C GLY A 709 -12.14 56.05 50.49
N ASP A 710 -13.06 55.50 51.29
CA ASP A 710 -14.51 55.58 50.99
C ASP A 710 -15.17 56.89 51.46
N GLY A 711 -14.39 57.81 52.03
CA GLY A 711 -14.85 59.09 52.56
C GLY A 711 -15.59 59.01 53.90
N ARG A 712 -15.83 57.81 54.45
CA ARG A 712 -16.59 57.57 55.69
C ARG A 712 -15.78 56.86 56.79
N GLY A 713 -14.56 56.43 56.48
CA GLY A 713 -13.60 55.86 57.42
C GLY A 713 -12.99 54.54 56.93
N GLY A 714 -13.64 53.89 55.97
CA GLY A 714 -13.16 52.69 55.31
C GLY A 714 -12.27 52.95 54.10
N SER A 715 -11.91 51.88 53.39
CA SER A 715 -11.11 51.96 52.17
C SER A 715 -11.32 50.81 51.21
N VAL A 716 -11.21 51.10 49.92
CA VAL A 716 -11.19 50.13 48.81
C VAL A 716 -9.75 49.90 48.37
N ARG A 717 -9.37 48.65 48.09
CA ARG A 717 -8.17 48.28 47.34
C ARG A 717 -8.55 47.59 46.05
N VAL A 718 -7.74 47.76 45.01
CA VAL A 718 -7.85 47.04 43.73
C VAL A 718 -6.47 46.49 43.37
N GLY A 719 -6.41 45.25 42.90
CA GLY A 719 -5.17 44.59 42.54
C GLY A 719 -5.31 43.60 41.40
N ALA A 720 -4.16 43.14 40.90
CA ALA A 720 -4.05 42.11 39.87
C ALA A 720 -3.34 40.88 40.42
N MET A 721 -3.66 39.71 39.89
CA MET A 721 -3.13 38.43 40.35
C MET A 721 -2.97 37.42 39.23
N GLY A 722 -2.05 36.48 39.42
CA GLY A 722 -1.76 35.38 38.52
C GLY A 722 -1.38 34.11 39.29
N MET A 723 -1.88 32.97 38.81
CA MET A 723 -1.62 31.66 39.39
C MET A 723 -1.06 30.73 38.32
N TYR A 724 -0.11 29.88 38.72
CA TYR A 724 0.16 28.61 38.05
C TYR A 724 -0.23 27.48 38.99
N GLY A 725 -0.93 26.47 38.48
CA GLY A 725 -1.28 25.29 39.26
C GLY A 725 -1.27 24.01 38.42
N SER A 726 -1.09 22.89 39.10
CA SER A 726 -1.11 21.56 38.49
C SER A 726 -1.66 20.53 39.46
N GLN A 727 -2.47 19.60 38.98
CA GLN A 727 -2.97 18.46 39.74
C GLN A 727 -2.86 17.18 38.92
N THR A 728 -2.38 16.11 39.55
CA THR A 728 -2.44 14.75 39.00
C THR A 728 -3.45 13.94 39.79
N ASN A 729 -4.27 13.16 39.11
CA ASN A 729 -5.23 12.23 39.72
C ASN A 729 -5.02 10.81 39.18
N TRP A 730 -5.46 9.82 39.96
CA TRP A 730 -5.52 8.42 39.57
C TRP A 730 -6.92 7.89 39.90
N SER A 731 -7.63 7.38 38.89
CA SER A 731 -8.82 6.55 39.09
C SER A 731 -8.46 5.08 38.95
N THR A 732 -9.08 4.24 39.78
CA THR A 732 -8.99 2.78 39.73
C THR A 732 -10.38 2.17 39.73
N ARG A 733 -10.64 1.24 38.80
CA ARG A 733 -11.86 0.42 38.74
C ARG A 733 -11.53 -1.07 38.55
N PRO A 734 -12.26 -1.98 39.21
CA PRO A 734 -12.11 -3.42 38.98
C PRO A 734 -12.72 -3.82 37.63
N LEU A 735 -11.92 -4.38 36.72
CA LEU A 735 -12.38 -4.99 35.47
C LEU A 735 -12.07 -6.50 35.50
N TRP A 736 -12.83 -7.29 34.74
CA TRP A 736 -12.46 -8.68 34.48
C TRP A 736 -11.24 -8.73 33.56
N ASN A 737 -10.22 -9.49 33.97
CA ASN A 737 -9.05 -9.76 33.14
C ASN A 737 -9.15 -11.20 32.59
N PRO A 738 -9.47 -11.40 31.29
CA PRO A 738 -9.56 -12.72 30.70
C PRO A 738 -8.21 -13.45 30.61
N LEU A 739 -7.09 -12.73 30.49
CA LEU A 739 -5.74 -13.30 30.45
C LEU A 739 -5.36 -13.93 31.81
N GLU A 740 -5.68 -13.24 32.90
CA GLU A 740 -5.40 -13.69 34.27
C GLU A 740 -6.57 -14.46 34.92
N ARG A 741 -7.71 -14.59 34.21
CA ARG A 741 -8.97 -15.23 34.65
C ARG A 741 -9.45 -14.78 36.04
N ARG A 742 -9.31 -13.49 36.34
CA ARG A 742 -9.69 -12.89 37.62
C ARG A 742 -10.04 -11.42 37.46
N ILE A 743 -10.72 -10.84 38.45
CA ILE A 743 -10.91 -9.40 38.53
C ILE A 743 -9.57 -8.73 38.89
N THR A 744 -9.17 -7.71 38.14
CA THR A 744 -7.98 -6.89 38.42
C THR A 744 -8.29 -5.40 38.27
N ASN A 745 -7.48 -4.57 38.92
CA ASN A 745 -7.65 -3.13 38.94
C ASN A 745 -7.12 -2.49 37.65
N ALA A 746 -8.02 -2.00 36.80
CA ALA A 746 -7.67 -1.11 35.70
C ALA A 746 -7.48 0.31 36.24
N THR A 747 -6.47 1.00 35.74
CA THR A 747 -6.12 2.35 36.20
C THR A 747 -6.14 3.34 35.05
N SER A 748 -6.57 4.56 35.38
CA SER A 748 -6.44 5.76 34.55
C SER A 748 -5.78 6.87 35.38
N ARG A 749 -4.94 7.67 34.74
CA ARG A 749 -4.18 8.77 35.34
C ARG A 749 -4.50 10.05 34.58
N GLY A 750 -5.19 10.97 35.25
CA GLY A 750 -5.39 12.33 34.77
C GLY A 750 -4.24 13.25 35.20
N SER A 751 -3.91 14.22 34.37
CA SER A 751 -3.22 15.42 34.80
C SER A 751 -3.84 16.67 34.21
N VAL A 752 -3.85 17.75 34.98
CA VAL A 752 -4.20 19.09 34.53
C VAL A 752 -3.15 20.07 35.03
N ALA A 753 -2.70 20.98 34.18
CA ALA A 753 -1.79 22.06 34.55
C ALA A 753 -2.10 23.31 33.74
N GLY A 754 -2.06 24.48 34.37
CA GLY A 754 -2.48 25.71 33.70
C GLY A 754 -2.18 26.98 34.46
N TYR A 755 -2.48 28.09 33.79
CA TYR A 755 -2.30 29.43 34.29
C TYR A 755 -3.65 30.11 34.44
N ASN A 756 -3.82 30.87 35.52
CA ASN A 756 -4.95 31.78 35.69
C ASN A 756 -4.44 33.21 35.82
N VAL A 757 -5.17 34.17 35.26
CA VAL A 757 -4.92 35.61 35.39
C VAL A 757 -6.20 36.32 35.78
N GLY A 758 -6.11 37.32 36.65
CA GLY A 758 -7.29 37.92 37.24
C GLY A 758 -7.08 39.25 37.96
N LEU A 759 -8.20 39.81 38.40
CA LEU A 759 -8.30 41.06 39.15
C LEU A 759 -9.08 40.83 40.45
N TYR A 760 -8.78 41.61 41.47
CA TYR A 760 -9.49 41.59 42.74
C TYR A 760 -9.72 43.00 43.28
N GLY A 761 -10.75 43.15 44.11
CA GLY A 761 -11.05 44.37 44.85
C GLY A 761 -11.58 44.06 46.24
N THR A 762 -11.21 44.87 47.23
CA THR A 762 -11.60 44.67 48.65
C THR A 762 -12.00 45.99 49.27
N TRP A 763 -13.21 46.09 49.79
CA TRP A 763 -13.65 47.19 50.64
C TRP A 763 -13.62 46.75 52.11
N TYR A 764 -13.07 47.61 52.97
CA TYR A 764 -13.16 47.50 54.43
C TYR A 764 -13.93 48.71 54.93
N GLY A 765 -14.98 48.50 55.75
CA GLY A 765 -15.87 49.56 56.21
C GLY A 765 -15.39 50.37 57.41
N ASN A 766 -14.22 50.07 57.97
CA ASN A 766 -13.63 50.78 59.10
C ASN A 766 -12.15 51.12 58.88
N ARG A 767 -11.64 52.10 59.64
CA ARG A 767 -10.23 52.54 59.59
C ARG A 767 -9.31 51.53 60.28
N ASP A 768 -9.80 50.91 61.35
CA ASP A 768 -9.22 49.70 61.91
C ASP A 768 -9.64 48.53 61.02
N ILE A 769 -8.71 48.09 60.17
CA ILE A 769 -8.88 47.04 59.16
C ILE A 769 -8.99 45.60 59.74
N LEU A 770 -9.03 45.46 61.07
CA LEU A 770 -9.33 44.21 61.77
C LEU A 770 -10.69 44.24 62.48
N THR A 771 -11.51 45.27 62.28
CA THR A 771 -12.84 45.37 62.90
C THR A 771 -13.91 45.84 61.92
N GLY A 772 -15.13 45.38 62.10
CA GLY A 772 -16.25 45.75 61.25
C GLY A 772 -16.32 44.94 59.95
N PRO A 773 -17.13 45.40 58.97
CA PRO A 773 -17.41 44.64 57.76
C PRO A 773 -16.31 44.77 56.71
N TYR A 774 -16.16 43.73 55.90
CA TYR A 774 -15.46 43.79 54.61
C TYR A 774 -16.31 43.17 53.49
N VAL A 775 -15.98 43.53 52.25
CA VAL A 775 -16.42 42.83 51.04
C VAL A 775 -15.20 42.64 50.14
N ASP A 776 -14.85 41.40 49.82
CA ASP A 776 -13.86 41.04 48.81
C ASP A 776 -14.56 40.55 47.54
N THR A 777 -13.99 40.82 46.38
CA THR A 777 -14.53 40.36 45.10
C THR A 777 -13.38 40.12 44.15
N TRP A 778 -13.41 39.00 43.42
CA TRP A 778 -12.36 38.67 42.47
C TRP A 778 -12.88 37.93 41.25
N PHE A 779 -12.10 37.99 40.16
CA PHE A 779 -12.37 37.32 38.89
C PHE A 779 -11.07 36.79 38.29
N MET A 780 -11.08 35.57 37.75
CA MET A 780 -9.97 34.92 37.08
C MET A 780 -10.41 34.21 35.79
N TYR A 781 -9.60 34.33 34.74
CA TYR A 781 -9.64 33.48 33.56
C TYR A 781 -8.51 32.44 33.62
N GLY A 782 -8.84 31.16 33.47
CA GLY A 782 -7.90 30.04 33.47
C GLY A 782 -7.76 29.36 32.12
N ALA A 783 -6.55 28.95 31.77
CA ALA A 783 -6.25 28.14 30.59
C ALA A 783 -5.34 26.97 30.97
N TYR A 784 -5.76 25.75 30.60
CA TYR A 784 -5.15 24.51 31.06
C TYR A 784 -4.84 23.55 29.91
N ALA A 785 -3.72 22.83 30.05
CA ALA A 785 -3.43 21.62 29.33
C ALA A 785 -3.80 20.42 30.22
N ASN A 786 -4.44 19.42 29.62
CA ASN A 786 -4.92 18.23 30.29
C ASN A 786 -4.38 16.99 29.57
N SER A 787 -4.18 15.91 30.31
CA SER A 787 -3.87 14.59 29.76
C SER A 787 -4.64 13.51 30.50
N VAL A 788 -4.99 12.43 29.81
CA VAL A 788 -5.52 11.20 30.40
C VAL A 788 -4.82 10.00 29.76
N GLY A 789 -4.45 9.00 30.54
CA GLY A 789 -3.88 7.75 30.01
C GLY A 789 -3.79 6.68 31.09
N GLY A 790 -3.14 5.55 30.82
CA GLY A 790 -2.89 4.53 31.85
C GLY A 790 -2.90 3.14 31.27
N SER A 791 -4.05 2.47 31.35
CA SER A 791 -4.24 1.15 30.74
C SER A 791 -4.68 1.19 29.27
N LEU A 792 -5.15 2.35 28.79
CA LEU A 792 -5.19 2.74 27.37
C LEU A 792 -4.05 3.71 27.03
N ALA A 793 -3.83 3.94 25.73
CA ALA A 793 -2.94 4.98 25.22
C ALA A 793 -3.30 6.38 25.77
N ALA A 794 -2.33 7.30 25.74
CA ALA A 794 -2.52 8.65 26.28
C ALA A 794 -3.27 9.56 25.30
N ASP A 795 -4.18 10.35 25.84
CA ASP A 795 -4.88 11.47 25.20
C ASP A 795 -4.44 12.80 25.83
N SER A 796 -4.58 13.90 25.08
CA SER A 796 -4.29 15.25 25.54
C SER A 796 -5.21 16.31 24.93
N TYR A 797 -5.80 17.16 25.77
CA TYR A 797 -6.77 18.19 25.36
C TYR A 797 -6.59 19.50 26.14
N ARG A 798 -7.22 20.57 25.67
CA ARG A 798 -7.22 21.89 26.33
C ARG A 798 -8.55 22.17 27.00
N SER A 799 -8.51 22.92 28.09
CA SER A 799 -9.69 23.42 28.79
C SER A 799 -9.47 24.83 29.32
N ARG A 800 -10.57 25.51 29.65
CA ARG A 800 -10.58 26.87 30.18
C ARG A 800 -11.56 26.99 31.34
N THR A 801 -11.28 27.93 32.24
CA THR A 801 -12.22 28.34 33.29
C THR A 801 -12.48 29.84 33.28
N VAL A 802 -13.68 30.23 33.72
CA VAL A 802 -14.04 31.60 34.07
C VAL A 802 -14.60 31.56 35.49
N THR A 803 -13.83 32.04 36.47
CA THR A 803 -14.19 31.93 37.89
C THR A 803 -14.29 33.31 38.53
N GLY A 804 -15.38 33.57 39.24
CA GLY A 804 -15.57 34.80 40.01
C GLY A 804 -16.10 34.53 41.40
N SER A 805 -15.82 35.42 42.35
CA SER A 805 -16.28 35.29 43.73
C SER A 805 -16.61 36.64 44.37
N VAL A 806 -17.55 36.61 45.31
CA VAL A 806 -17.81 37.67 46.28
C VAL A 806 -17.76 37.05 47.68
N GLU A 807 -16.97 37.64 48.58
CA GLU A 807 -16.86 37.26 49.99
C GLU A 807 -17.20 38.45 50.87
N THR A 808 -17.85 38.22 52.01
CA THR A 808 -18.13 39.23 53.02
C THR A 808 -17.99 38.63 54.41
N GLY A 809 -17.58 39.43 55.38
CA GLY A 809 -17.49 39.02 56.77
C GLY A 809 -17.46 40.23 57.69
N TYR A 810 -17.60 40.00 58.99
CA TYR A 810 -17.64 41.06 60.00
C TYR A 810 -16.81 40.68 61.21
N SER A 811 -15.70 41.38 61.45
CA SER A 811 -14.83 41.10 62.59
C SER A 811 -15.30 41.79 63.88
N LEU A 812 -15.53 40.98 64.93
CA LEU A 812 -15.96 41.38 66.26
C LEU A 812 -14.85 41.14 67.29
N PRO A 813 -14.33 42.17 67.99
CA PRO A 813 -13.43 41.96 69.12
C PRO A 813 -14.20 41.30 70.28
N PHE A 814 -13.64 40.24 70.88
CA PHE A 814 -14.23 39.57 72.05
C PHE A 814 -13.28 39.44 73.25
N TYR A 815 -11.99 39.70 73.06
CA TYR A 815 -10.99 39.67 74.13
C TYR A 815 -9.88 40.68 73.87
N GLU A 816 -9.51 41.43 74.91
CA GLU A 816 -8.36 42.34 74.90
C GLU A 816 -7.67 42.28 76.27
N ARG A 817 -6.37 42.00 76.29
CA ARG A 817 -5.55 42.01 77.51
C ARG A 817 -4.09 42.31 77.18
N GLY A 818 -3.62 43.48 77.61
CA GLY A 818 -2.25 43.93 77.36
C GLY A 818 -1.98 44.04 75.85
N ASP A 819 -0.89 43.43 75.39
CA ASP A 819 -0.48 43.42 73.98
C ASP A 819 -1.26 42.45 73.07
N THR A 820 -2.27 41.73 73.60
CA THR A 820 -3.04 40.71 72.85
C THR A 820 -4.52 41.06 72.72
N ARG A 821 -5.04 40.99 71.49
CA ARG A 821 -6.46 41.05 71.14
C ARG A 821 -6.90 39.81 70.36
N PHE A 822 -8.14 39.36 70.54
CA PHE A 822 -8.77 38.34 69.71
C PHE A 822 -10.12 38.80 69.16
N PHE A 823 -10.39 38.34 67.95
CA PHE A 823 -11.55 38.67 67.14
C PHE A 823 -12.22 37.39 66.66
N VAL A 824 -13.54 37.42 66.56
CA VAL A 824 -14.36 36.40 65.91
C VAL A 824 -15.02 37.02 64.69
N GLU A 825 -14.91 36.34 63.57
CA GLU A 825 -15.32 36.84 62.27
C GLU A 825 -16.17 35.78 61.57
N PRO A 826 -17.51 35.90 61.60
CA PRO A 826 -18.37 35.20 60.65
C PRO A 826 -18.10 35.69 59.22
N GLU A 827 -18.04 34.74 58.29
CA GLU A 827 -17.68 34.92 56.89
C GLU A 827 -18.70 34.19 55.98
N VAL A 828 -19.03 34.77 54.82
CA VAL A 828 -19.86 34.16 53.78
C VAL A 828 -19.21 34.42 52.42
N GLN A 829 -19.12 33.41 51.57
CA GLN A 829 -18.59 33.54 50.21
C GLN A 829 -19.53 32.88 49.20
N LEU A 830 -19.68 33.51 48.04
CA LEU A 830 -20.27 32.94 46.84
C LEU A 830 -19.20 32.89 45.74
N VAL A 831 -19.10 31.76 45.04
CA VAL A 831 -18.19 31.53 43.92
C VAL A 831 -18.99 30.95 42.75
N VAL A 832 -18.72 31.43 41.55
CA VAL A 832 -19.25 30.89 40.29
C VAL A 832 -18.07 30.53 39.39
N SER A 833 -18.05 29.32 38.82
CA SER A 833 -16.95 28.80 37.99
C SER A 833 -17.50 28.12 36.73
N ASP A 834 -17.29 28.70 35.55
CA ASP A 834 -17.64 28.07 34.26
C ASP A 834 -16.42 27.33 33.70
N TYR A 835 -16.52 26.02 33.50
CA TYR A 835 -15.51 25.16 32.89
C TYR A 835 -15.95 24.71 31.51
N ARG A 836 -15.03 24.73 30.53
CA ARG A 836 -15.25 24.17 29.19
C ARG A 836 -14.01 23.48 28.64
N ALA A 837 -14.21 22.31 28.02
CA ALA A 837 -13.26 21.65 27.13
C ALA A 837 -13.96 21.27 25.82
N ASP A 838 -13.25 21.37 24.70
CA ASP A 838 -13.80 21.03 23.39
C ASP A 838 -13.82 19.50 23.17
N ALA A 839 -14.77 19.05 22.35
CA ALA A 839 -14.95 17.64 22.06
C ALA A 839 -13.89 17.10 21.08
N HIS A 840 -13.38 15.90 21.34
CA HIS A 840 -12.21 15.33 20.66
C HIS A 840 -12.27 13.78 20.62
N ALA A 841 -11.46 13.17 19.76
CA ALA A 841 -11.30 11.72 19.71
C ALA A 841 -10.22 11.29 20.72
N ALA A 842 -10.50 10.22 21.46
CA ALA A 842 -9.59 9.57 22.39
C ALA A 842 -9.54 8.04 22.13
N PRO A 843 -8.56 7.30 22.67
CA PRO A 843 -8.38 5.87 22.35
C PRO A 843 -9.57 4.95 22.64
N GLY A 844 -10.46 5.31 23.57
CA GLY A 844 -11.69 4.56 23.87
C GLY A 844 -12.95 5.08 23.16
N GLY A 845 -12.85 6.15 22.36
CA GLY A 845 -14.01 6.82 21.76
C GLY A 845 -13.91 8.35 21.72
N ARG A 846 -14.96 9.00 21.18
CA ARG A 846 -15.11 10.46 21.18
C ARG A 846 -15.59 10.95 22.56
N ILE A 847 -14.84 11.88 23.14
CA ILE A 847 -15.21 12.62 24.35
C ILE A 847 -15.98 13.88 23.95
N ASP A 848 -17.13 14.11 24.59
CA ASP A 848 -17.98 15.30 24.39
C ASP A 848 -18.67 15.71 25.74
N GLY A 849 -19.45 16.79 25.74
CA GLY A 849 -20.26 17.20 26.91
C GLY A 849 -19.49 17.72 28.12
N GLN A 850 -18.20 18.05 27.98
CA GLN A 850 -17.31 18.51 29.08
C GLN A 850 -17.49 20.00 29.43
N GLY A 851 -18.73 20.41 29.73
CA GLY A 851 -19.07 21.77 30.15
C GLY A 851 -19.85 21.79 31.47
N ALA A 852 -19.48 22.67 32.40
CA ALA A 852 -20.17 22.83 33.69
C ALA A 852 -20.07 24.27 34.20
N THR A 853 -21.17 24.81 34.73
CA THR A 853 -21.17 26.08 35.49
C THR A 853 -21.46 25.77 36.95
N ASP A 854 -20.42 25.80 37.77
CA ASP A 854 -20.45 25.46 39.19
C ASP A 854 -20.82 26.69 40.03
N VAL A 855 -21.70 26.51 41.02
CA VAL A 855 -21.98 27.52 42.06
C VAL A 855 -21.62 26.93 43.42
N LEU A 856 -20.75 27.62 44.17
CA LEU A 856 -20.20 27.18 45.45
C LEU A 856 -20.40 28.29 46.49
N THR A 857 -20.95 27.93 47.65
CA THR A 857 -21.18 28.81 48.80
C THR A 857 -20.31 28.37 49.98
N ARG A 858 -19.72 29.33 50.70
CA ARG A 858 -19.04 29.13 51.99
C ARG A 858 -19.84 29.82 53.08
N VAL A 859 -19.99 29.17 54.22
CA VAL A 859 -20.29 29.83 55.50
C VAL A 859 -19.18 29.45 56.47
N GLY A 860 -18.47 30.45 56.99
CA GLY A 860 -17.29 30.27 57.83
C GLY A 860 -17.37 31.06 59.14
N VAL A 861 -16.59 30.61 60.12
CA VAL A 861 -16.24 31.39 61.31
C VAL A 861 -14.74 31.29 61.53
N ARG A 862 -14.08 32.44 61.55
CA ARG A 862 -12.66 32.61 61.77
C ARG A 862 -12.43 33.27 63.14
N VAL A 863 -11.66 32.60 64.00
CA VAL A 863 -11.16 33.18 65.25
C VAL A 863 -9.69 33.50 65.05
N HIS A 864 -9.32 34.78 65.16
CA HIS A 864 -7.96 35.23 64.94
C HIS A 864 -7.48 36.17 66.05
N GLY A 865 -6.19 36.07 66.37
CA GLY A 865 -5.54 36.90 67.38
C GLY A 865 -4.53 37.87 66.78
N VAL A 866 -4.23 38.93 67.52
CA VAL A 866 -3.08 39.81 67.29
C VAL A 866 -2.35 40.02 68.60
N THR A 867 -1.12 39.54 68.68
CA THR A 867 -0.21 39.77 69.80
C THR A 867 0.97 40.61 69.33
N ALA A 868 1.17 41.78 69.94
CA ALA A 868 2.34 42.59 69.64
C ALA A 868 3.63 41.94 70.17
N MET A 869 4.72 42.14 69.44
CA MET A 869 6.06 41.63 69.73
C MET A 869 7.10 42.76 69.71
N SER A 870 8.29 42.47 70.23
CA SER A 870 9.44 43.39 70.24
C SER A 870 9.80 43.91 68.83
N ALA A 871 10.33 45.14 68.79
CA ALA A 871 10.65 45.92 67.59
C ALA A 871 9.43 46.35 66.73
N GLY A 872 8.21 46.21 67.25
CA GLY A 872 6.99 46.59 66.52
C GLY A 872 6.59 45.57 65.46
N ARG A 873 6.74 44.28 65.81
CA ARG A 873 6.27 43.13 65.03
C ARG A 873 4.96 42.61 65.64
N GLU A 874 4.22 41.80 64.90
CA GLU A 874 2.98 41.15 65.35
C GLU A 874 3.02 39.64 65.05
N LEU A 875 2.50 38.83 65.98
CA LEU A 875 2.17 37.41 65.78
C LEU A 875 0.65 37.26 65.76
N ARG A 876 0.14 36.55 64.76
CA ARG A 876 -1.30 36.45 64.50
C ARG A 876 -1.72 34.98 64.28
N PRO A 877 -2.05 34.25 65.36
CA PRO A 877 -2.61 32.90 65.24
C PRO A 877 -4.07 32.97 64.77
N PHE A 878 -4.52 31.93 64.06
CA PHE A 878 -5.93 31.79 63.71
C PHE A 878 -6.37 30.31 63.68
N ILE A 879 -7.66 30.11 63.92
CA ILE A 879 -8.39 28.89 63.61
C ILE A 879 -9.68 29.26 62.88
N GLU A 880 -10.07 28.46 61.91
CA GLU A 880 -11.18 28.74 61.01
C GLU A 880 -11.94 27.44 60.73
N ALA A 881 -13.26 27.50 60.85
CA ALA A 881 -14.17 26.42 60.49
C ALA A 881 -15.10 26.90 59.38
N ASN A 882 -15.18 26.13 58.29
CA ASN A 882 -16.00 26.44 57.12
C ASN A 882 -16.93 25.26 56.81
N TRP A 883 -18.16 25.57 56.43
CA TRP A 883 -19.03 24.67 55.66
C TRP A 883 -19.08 25.18 54.21
N TRP A 884 -18.74 24.30 53.28
CA TRP A 884 -18.85 24.54 51.85
C TRP A 884 -20.03 23.75 51.29
N HIS A 885 -20.90 24.43 50.57
CA HIS A 885 -22.02 23.85 49.82
C HIS A 885 -21.88 24.17 48.34
N GLY A 886 -21.74 23.16 47.48
CA GLY A 886 -21.46 23.39 46.06
C GLY A 886 -21.88 22.27 45.10
N PRO A 887 -21.35 22.24 43.87
CA PRO A 887 -21.76 21.30 42.83
C PRO A 887 -21.53 19.86 43.29
N GLY A 888 -22.57 19.03 43.15
CA GLY A 888 -22.53 17.63 43.60
C GLY A 888 -22.05 16.61 42.58
N SER A 889 -21.82 17.04 41.33
CA SER A 889 -21.54 16.13 40.22
C SER A 889 -20.97 16.86 39.01
N ARG A 890 -20.04 16.20 38.31
CA ARG A 890 -19.67 16.50 36.92
C ARG A 890 -20.21 15.45 35.98
N SER A 891 -20.28 15.76 34.70
CA SER A 891 -20.63 14.81 33.64
C SER A 891 -19.81 15.01 32.37
N LEU A 892 -19.71 13.96 31.58
CA LEU A 892 -19.26 13.98 30.18
C LEU A 892 -19.98 12.88 29.40
N THR A 893 -19.82 12.87 28.07
CA THR A 893 -20.16 11.71 27.25
C THR A 893 -18.93 11.11 26.58
N LEU A 894 -18.86 9.78 26.53
CA LEU A 894 -17.88 9.02 25.77
C LEU A 894 -18.66 8.14 24.78
N ASP A 895 -18.53 8.40 23.48
CA ASP A 895 -19.39 7.84 22.42
C ASP A 895 -20.89 7.87 22.79
N ARG A 896 -21.39 9.08 23.14
CA ARG A 896 -22.77 9.33 23.61
C ARG A 896 -23.18 8.69 24.94
N ASN A 897 -22.46 7.70 25.48
CA ASN A 897 -22.71 7.19 26.83
C ASN A 897 -22.35 8.25 27.88
N ALA A 898 -23.32 8.60 28.73
CA ALA A 898 -23.15 9.59 29.78
C ALA A 898 -22.47 8.99 31.02
N PHE A 899 -21.43 9.67 31.50
CA PHE A 899 -20.73 9.34 32.74
C PHE A 899 -20.88 10.51 33.71
N SER A 900 -21.04 10.19 35.01
CA SER A 900 -21.15 11.19 36.07
C SER A 900 -20.14 10.95 37.19
N PHE A 901 -19.48 12.00 37.64
CA PHE A 901 -18.52 12.00 38.73
C PHE A 901 -19.10 12.78 39.90
N ALA A 902 -19.72 12.07 40.85
CA ALA A 902 -20.22 12.68 42.08
C ALA A 902 -19.05 13.17 42.97
N VAL A 903 -19.24 14.34 43.58
CA VAL A 903 -18.39 14.98 44.58
C VAL A 903 -19.31 15.43 45.72
N PRO A 904 -18.90 15.38 47.01
CA PRO A 904 -19.79 15.79 48.09
C PRO A 904 -20.22 17.25 47.96
N ARG A 905 -21.53 17.49 47.90
CA ARG A 905 -22.12 18.84 47.90
C ARG A 905 -21.71 19.61 49.15
N ASP A 906 -21.82 18.94 50.29
CA ASP A 906 -21.56 19.48 51.61
C ASP A 906 -20.22 18.98 52.16
N ARG A 907 -19.32 19.92 52.45
CA ARG A 907 -17.96 19.65 52.93
C ARG A 907 -17.65 20.53 54.15
N ALA A 908 -17.26 19.91 55.25
CA ALA A 908 -16.76 20.62 56.42
C ALA A 908 -15.24 20.76 56.31
N ALA A 909 -14.70 21.95 56.58
CA ALA A 909 -13.27 22.22 56.55
C ALA A 909 -12.82 22.95 57.81
N VAL A 910 -11.70 22.52 58.39
CA VAL A 910 -11.03 23.19 59.52
C VAL A 910 -9.62 23.57 59.09
N ARG A 911 -9.22 24.82 59.36
CA ARG A 911 -7.90 25.36 59.03
C ARG A 911 -7.30 26.06 60.25
N ILE A 912 -6.05 25.75 60.54
CA ILE A 912 -5.28 26.36 61.64
C ILE A 912 -3.97 26.92 61.08
N GLY A 913 -3.54 28.07 61.58
CA GLY A 913 -2.29 28.68 61.13
C GLY A 913 -1.86 29.87 61.96
N ALA A 914 -0.73 30.45 61.58
CA ALA A 914 -0.25 31.69 62.16
C ALA A 914 0.54 32.50 61.15
N THR A 915 0.48 33.83 61.28
CA THR A 915 1.30 34.77 60.52
C THR A 915 2.19 35.58 61.44
N GLY A 916 3.49 35.58 61.16
CA GLY A 916 4.48 36.39 61.87
C GLY A 916 5.04 37.50 60.98
N GLN A 917 5.15 38.70 61.54
CA GLN A 917 5.96 39.76 60.93
C GLN A 917 7.44 39.50 61.16
N VAL A 918 8.21 39.36 60.08
CA VAL A 918 9.67 39.26 60.12
C VAL A 918 10.28 40.66 60.25
N SER A 919 9.72 41.62 59.51
CA SER A 919 10.01 43.06 59.61
C SER A 919 8.70 43.87 59.54
N ARG A 920 8.78 45.19 59.68
CA ARG A 920 7.61 46.08 59.53
C ARG A 920 6.98 46.03 58.13
N GLN A 921 7.75 45.62 57.13
CA GLN A 921 7.32 45.54 55.73
C GLN A 921 7.06 44.10 55.25
N PHE A 922 7.60 43.08 55.93
CA PHE A 922 7.56 41.69 55.47
C PHE A 922 6.94 40.74 56.50
N SER A 923 5.92 39.98 56.08
CA SER A 923 5.22 38.98 56.90
C SER A 923 5.14 37.63 56.20
N VAL A 924 5.26 36.54 56.98
CA VAL A 924 5.17 35.15 56.51
C VAL A 924 4.07 34.42 57.29
N SER A 925 3.25 33.65 56.59
CA SER A 925 2.14 32.86 57.11
C SER A 925 2.31 31.38 56.76
N ALA A 926 1.90 30.50 57.67
CA ALA A 926 1.82 29.06 57.45
C ALA A 926 0.50 28.53 58.02
N SER A 927 -0.16 27.65 57.29
CA SER A 927 -1.40 26.99 57.76
C SER A 927 -1.55 25.57 57.22
N LEU A 928 -2.17 24.73 58.05
CA LEU A 928 -2.61 23.38 57.71
C LEU A 928 -4.15 23.34 57.79
N GLY A 929 -4.79 22.65 56.85
CA GLY A 929 -6.23 22.44 56.87
C GLY A 929 -6.63 21.05 56.41
N VAL A 930 -7.79 20.61 56.87
CA VAL A 930 -8.44 19.37 56.46
C VAL A 930 -9.88 19.71 56.05
N GLU A 931 -10.30 19.19 54.91
CA GLU A 931 -11.64 19.31 54.34
C GLU A 931 -12.19 17.90 54.10
N GLY A 932 -13.46 17.65 54.40
CA GLY A 932 -14.05 16.32 54.25
C GLY A 932 -15.57 16.31 54.34
N ASN A 933 -16.17 15.15 54.10
CA ASN A 933 -17.59 14.88 54.37
C ASN A 933 -17.74 13.78 55.44
N LEU A 934 -18.97 13.33 55.69
CA LEU A 934 -19.28 12.29 56.68
C LEU A 934 -19.06 10.84 56.17
N SER A 935 -18.55 10.64 54.95
CA SER A 935 -18.36 9.31 54.36
C SER A 935 -16.92 9.01 53.97
N ASP A 936 -16.49 9.50 52.81
CA ASP A 936 -15.47 8.84 51.99
C ASP A 936 -14.60 9.82 51.18
N TYR A 937 -14.78 11.13 51.38
CA TYR A 937 -13.98 12.21 50.78
C TYR A 937 -13.16 12.96 51.82
N SER A 938 -11.87 13.16 51.53
CA SER A 938 -10.99 14.01 52.32
C SER A 938 -9.97 14.76 51.45
N VAL A 939 -9.61 15.96 51.89
CA VAL A 939 -8.50 16.75 51.35
C VAL A 939 -7.66 17.30 52.50
N VAL A 940 -6.35 17.09 52.44
CA VAL A 940 -5.38 17.71 53.35
C VAL A 940 -4.64 18.80 52.58
N LYS A 941 -4.66 20.04 53.09
CA LYS A 941 -4.10 21.24 52.44
C LYS A 941 -3.04 21.88 53.33
N GLY A 942 -1.85 22.11 52.77
CA GLY A 942 -0.77 22.88 53.41
C GLY A 942 -0.46 24.14 52.60
N GLN A 943 -0.51 25.30 53.25
CA GLN A 943 -0.27 26.60 52.61
C GLN A 943 0.88 27.35 53.31
N LEU A 944 1.79 27.92 52.51
CA LEU A 944 2.75 28.94 52.92
C LEU A 944 2.44 30.23 52.18
N SER A 945 2.64 31.38 52.82
CA SER A 945 2.43 32.68 52.18
C SER A 945 3.40 33.74 52.67
N ALA A 946 3.79 34.65 51.80
CA ALA A 946 4.67 35.78 52.08
C ALA A 946 4.07 37.06 51.51
N LYS A 947 4.20 38.16 52.24
CA LYS A 947 3.68 39.48 51.82
C LYS A 947 4.67 40.58 52.16
N TYR A 948 4.97 41.43 51.17
CA TYR A 948 5.80 42.62 51.30
C TYR A 948 4.93 43.87 51.06
N ARG A 949 5.13 44.92 51.86
CA ARG A 949 4.36 46.18 51.85
C ARG A 949 5.32 47.37 51.85
N TRP A 950 4.98 48.46 51.17
CA TRP A 950 5.79 49.69 51.10
C TRP A 950 4.94 50.96 51.25
#